data_AF-A0A8T7CAC7-F1
#
_entry.id   AF-A0A8T7CAC7-F1
#
_cell.length_a   1.000
_cell.length_b   1.000
_cell.length_c   1.000
_cell.angle_alpha   90.00
_cell.angle_beta   90.00
_cell.angle_gamma   90.00
#
_symmetry.space_group_name_H-M   'P 1'
#
loop_
_entity.id
_entity.type
_entity.pdbx_description
1 polymer ?
#
loop_
_entity_poly.entity_id
_entity_poly.type
_entity_poly.pdbx_seq_one_letter_code
_entity_poly.pdbx_strand_id
1 'polypeptide(L)'
;LNRPALTQERFIDNPFCAGEKMYRSGDLAYVNADGTLTCLGRADEQIKLNAVRIEPGEIEAALLDHPQITACTVQLFTAEGHSDAASEAFCTSCGLSGNHPAAMLDEDSVCKICHEYDAEREQALSYFGSARDLDIIVRDIKSRSTSAPPGTPDCMMLLSGGKDSTYALCQIVDLGLTPLVFTLDNGFISEGAKANMRRVVEHLGLDLIVGTTPAMNEIFRDSLHRFSNVCNGCFKTIYTMSMKIAVERGIQHIFTGLSRGQIFETRVADLFRQRVFAPSRIDALIIEARKAYHRADDAVTRSLDVQHLQDENIFSDIQYVDYYRYTDVSLGEMLEYLRDRVPWIRPADTGRSTNCLINEAGIYVHQKERGFHNYSLPYSWDVRLGHKDRDAAREELDDNINIDNVQIILDQIDYTPREGVNAAGGKRYLTAYYVSSGAIDPEALKSQLRQQLPEDYIPSHFVHMDTLPLTGNCKIDRAALPPPDMVRPQMASEYAAPEGQVETTLAKIWARVFGLDRVGVNDNFFELGGDSIVNIQIVALAAKEGLMLSPQQVFEYPTIAELKKVVGTATKLASEQGKLSGAVTLTPIQHRYFAQALETPDKYAQVVLLDVSTPVNVLVLEEALRMLVQHHDVLRSRFVLDDNGWRQEIPDTTQNRVTITSVDMPAADRLSEATEQAYYDGQAQHAVDQLDIGKPVLMHTTVINRGPSRHARVMMCLHHLVVDAVSWWILLEDLEEAYRSIVAGRTPSLPLKTTSIQHWGQALHQYAQSKEVLASLPLWTELARISRNDQPLPVDALQPGVNDWRSAVTQSAMLGAEDTQALMTNVTTNWRTQPHDLMLLALEQTLH
;
A
#
# COMPACT_ATOMS: atom_id res chain seq x y z
N LEU A 1 -12.27 -29.08 -20.77
CA LEU A 1 -13.48 -29.00 -21.64
C LEU A 1 -14.03 -30.41 -21.97
N ASN A 2 -15.29 -30.54 -22.37
CA ASN A 2 -15.98 -31.80 -22.74
C ASN A 2 -16.14 -32.84 -21.62
N ARG A 3 -16.53 -32.41 -20.41
CA ARG A 3 -16.88 -33.30 -19.29
C ARG A 3 -18.38 -33.15 -18.95
N PRO A 4 -19.28 -33.90 -19.61
CA PRO A 4 -20.74 -33.73 -19.47
C PRO A 4 -21.24 -33.90 -18.04
N ALA A 5 -20.66 -34.84 -17.29
CA ALA A 5 -21.00 -35.06 -15.89
C ALA A 5 -20.68 -33.84 -15.00
N LEU A 6 -19.53 -33.19 -15.25
CA LEU A 6 -19.12 -32.00 -14.50
C LEU A 6 -19.98 -30.78 -14.85
N THR A 7 -20.39 -30.65 -16.11
CA THR A 7 -21.32 -29.62 -16.57
C THR A 7 -22.69 -29.79 -15.92
N GLN A 8 -23.19 -31.02 -15.84
CA GLN A 8 -24.49 -31.31 -15.21
C GLN A 8 -24.46 -31.09 -13.69
N GLU A 9 -23.30 -31.28 -13.05
CA GLU A 9 -23.10 -30.98 -11.62
C GLU A 9 -23.01 -29.47 -11.33
N ARG A 10 -22.34 -28.70 -12.21
CA ARG A 10 -22.09 -27.27 -11.99
C ARG A 10 -23.19 -26.35 -12.52
N PHE A 11 -24.03 -26.81 -13.45
CA PHE A 11 -25.15 -26.04 -14.01
C PHE A 11 -26.49 -26.66 -13.59
N ILE A 12 -27.12 -26.06 -12.59
CA ILE A 12 -28.40 -26.51 -12.01
C ILE A 12 -29.59 -25.78 -12.66
N ASP A 13 -30.81 -26.27 -12.49
CA ASP A 13 -32.00 -25.54 -12.94
C ASP A 13 -32.17 -24.25 -12.14
N ASN A 14 -32.41 -23.13 -12.83
CA ASN A 14 -32.59 -21.82 -12.21
C ASN A 14 -33.93 -21.78 -11.45
N PRO A 15 -33.93 -21.64 -10.11
CA PRO A 15 -35.17 -21.62 -9.33
C PRO A 15 -35.97 -20.31 -9.47
N PHE A 16 -35.39 -19.27 -10.08
CA PHE A 16 -36.02 -17.95 -10.24
C PHE A 16 -36.59 -17.71 -11.65
N CYS A 17 -36.07 -18.41 -12.66
CA CYS A 17 -36.57 -18.37 -14.05
C CYS A 17 -36.70 -19.79 -14.59
N ALA A 18 -37.95 -20.25 -14.77
CA ALA A 18 -38.22 -21.60 -15.25
C ALA A 18 -37.71 -21.83 -16.69
N GLY A 19 -36.93 -22.89 -16.90
CA GLY A 19 -36.35 -23.25 -18.20
C GLY A 19 -34.92 -22.78 -18.42
N GLU A 20 -34.37 -21.95 -17.53
CA GLU A 20 -32.98 -21.50 -17.57
C GLU A 20 -32.07 -22.32 -16.63
N LYS A 21 -30.77 -22.29 -16.90
CA LYS A 21 -29.74 -22.92 -16.06
C LYS A 21 -28.98 -21.85 -15.27
N MET A 22 -28.63 -22.17 -14.02
CA MET A 22 -27.81 -21.35 -13.14
C MET A 22 -26.48 -22.06 -12.87
N TYR A 23 -25.38 -21.31 -12.89
CA TYR A 23 -24.03 -21.82 -12.61
C TYR A 23 -23.71 -21.76 -11.12
N ARG A 24 -23.18 -22.84 -10.57
CA ARG A 24 -22.68 -22.92 -9.19
C ARG A 24 -21.26 -22.36 -9.12
N SER A 25 -21.13 -21.09 -8.75
CA SER A 25 -19.88 -20.32 -8.76
C SER A 25 -18.81 -20.82 -7.78
N GLY A 26 -19.21 -21.52 -6.72
CA GLY A 26 -18.31 -21.95 -5.65
C GLY A 26 -18.11 -20.90 -4.56
N ASP A 27 -18.77 -19.74 -4.68
CA ASP A 27 -18.82 -18.73 -3.63
C ASP A 27 -19.72 -19.19 -2.49
N LEU A 28 -19.25 -18.97 -1.25
CA LEU A 28 -20.00 -19.22 -0.04
C LEU A 28 -20.66 -17.90 0.36
N ALA A 29 -21.99 -17.85 0.43
CA ALA A 29 -22.72 -16.67 0.85
C ALA A 29 -23.99 -17.07 1.61
N TYR A 30 -24.53 -16.14 2.40
CA TYR A 30 -25.87 -16.29 2.99
C TYR A 30 -26.74 -15.07 2.69
N VAL A 31 -28.05 -15.28 2.65
CA VAL A 31 -29.03 -14.23 2.37
C VAL A 31 -29.45 -13.59 3.70
N ASN A 32 -29.29 -12.28 3.81
CA ASN A 32 -29.74 -11.47 4.94
C ASN A 32 -31.27 -11.32 4.93
N ALA A 33 -31.83 -10.94 6.08
CA ALA A 33 -33.29 -10.80 6.23
C ALA A 33 -33.92 -9.72 5.32
N ASP A 34 -33.13 -8.79 4.80
CA ASP A 34 -33.54 -7.75 3.84
C ASP A 34 -33.40 -8.18 2.37
N GLY A 35 -33.00 -9.43 2.11
CA GLY A 35 -32.82 -9.98 0.76
C GLY A 35 -31.46 -9.69 0.12
N THR A 36 -30.54 -9.01 0.82
CA THR A 36 -29.15 -8.83 0.36
C THR A 36 -28.32 -10.09 0.61
N LEU A 37 -27.25 -10.29 -0.17
CA LEU A 37 -26.34 -11.43 -0.03
C LEU A 37 -25.04 -10.99 0.65
N THR A 38 -24.68 -11.64 1.77
CA THR A 38 -23.36 -11.48 2.40
C THR A 38 -22.45 -12.61 1.93
N CYS A 39 -21.39 -12.25 1.18
CA CYS A 39 -20.38 -13.19 0.73
C CYS A 39 -19.37 -13.51 1.85
N LEU A 40 -19.12 -14.80 2.09
CA LEU A 40 -18.21 -15.34 3.10
C LEU A 40 -16.88 -15.84 2.51
N GLY A 41 -16.69 -15.73 1.19
CA GLY A 41 -15.50 -16.20 0.48
C GLY A 41 -15.81 -17.35 -0.48
N ARG A 42 -14.84 -18.21 -0.76
CA ARG A 42 -14.97 -19.34 -1.70
C ARG A 42 -14.78 -20.69 -1.02
N ALA A 43 -15.38 -21.72 -1.59
CA ALA A 43 -15.26 -23.10 -1.13
C ALA A 43 -14.13 -23.91 -1.83
N ASP A 44 -13.39 -23.31 -2.78
CA ASP A 44 -12.35 -23.96 -3.59
C ASP A 44 -10.92 -23.40 -3.37
N GLU A 45 -9.91 -24.11 -3.91
CA GLU A 45 -8.48 -23.95 -3.58
C GLU A 45 -7.69 -23.08 -4.60
N GLN A 46 -8.34 -22.20 -5.36
CA GLN A 46 -7.71 -21.33 -6.35
C GLN A 46 -6.66 -20.39 -5.71
N ILE A 47 -5.47 -20.28 -6.31
CA ILE A 47 -4.41 -19.38 -5.86
C ILE A 47 -4.22 -18.20 -6.82
N LYS A 48 -3.75 -17.06 -6.29
CA LYS A 48 -3.55 -15.82 -7.04
C LYS A 48 -2.07 -15.43 -7.08
N LEU A 49 -1.48 -15.40 -8.27
CA LEU A 49 -0.10 -14.99 -8.53
C LEU A 49 -0.06 -14.06 -9.75
N ASN A 50 0.65 -12.92 -9.66
CA ASN A 50 0.87 -11.98 -10.78
C ASN A 50 -0.36 -11.65 -11.62
N ALA A 51 -1.49 -11.34 -10.95
CA ALA A 51 -2.78 -11.08 -11.61
C ALA A 51 -3.44 -12.27 -12.33
N VAL A 52 -2.93 -13.49 -12.20
CA VAL A 52 -3.51 -14.72 -12.75
C VAL A 52 -4.13 -15.55 -11.61
N ARG A 53 -5.36 -16.04 -11.83
CA ARG A 53 -5.94 -17.11 -11.00
C ARG A 53 -5.46 -18.44 -11.57
N ILE A 54 -4.73 -19.18 -10.74
CA ILE A 54 -4.14 -20.47 -11.07
C ILE A 54 -4.90 -21.52 -10.29
N GLU A 55 -5.32 -22.58 -10.97
CA GLU A 55 -5.85 -23.79 -10.36
C GLU A 55 -4.68 -24.74 -10.07
N PRO A 56 -4.22 -24.90 -8.82
CA PRO A 56 -3.09 -25.77 -8.51
C PRO A 56 -3.31 -27.19 -9.02
N GLY A 57 -4.56 -27.67 -8.97
CA GLY A 57 -4.95 -29.00 -9.45
C GLY A 57 -4.72 -29.24 -10.94
N GLU A 58 -4.71 -28.21 -11.80
CA GLU A 58 -4.39 -28.37 -13.23
C GLU A 58 -2.89 -28.60 -13.45
N ILE A 59 -2.07 -27.91 -12.66
CA ILE A 59 -0.62 -28.08 -12.66
C ILE A 59 -0.24 -29.44 -12.06
N GLU A 60 -0.89 -29.82 -10.96
CA GLU A 60 -0.72 -31.13 -10.34
C GLU A 60 -1.10 -32.26 -11.30
N ALA A 61 -2.22 -32.13 -12.04
CA ALA A 61 -2.62 -33.11 -13.05
C ALA A 61 -1.61 -33.22 -14.20
N ALA A 62 -1.10 -32.10 -14.72
CA ALA A 62 -0.09 -32.09 -15.79
C ALA A 62 1.28 -32.63 -15.33
N LEU A 63 1.63 -32.43 -14.05
CA LEU A 63 2.82 -33.04 -13.44
C LEU A 63 2.66 -34.55 -13.26
N LEU A 64 1.48 -35.03 -12.89
CA LEU A 64 1.18 -36.46 -12.74
C LEU A 64 1.20 -37.24 -14.07
N ASP A 65 1.11 -36.56 -15.21
CA ASP A 65 1.32 -37.18 -16.53
C ASP A 65 2.80 -37.53 -16.79
N HIS A 66 3.76 -37.00 -16.01
CA HIS A 66 5.16 -37.39 -16.11
C HIS A 66 5.37 -38.81 -15.53
N PRO A 67 5.93 -39.77 -16.29
CA PRO A 67 5.93 -41.21 -15.93
C PRO A 67 6.73 -41.57 -14.66
N GLN A 68 7.54 -40.64 -14.15
CA GLN A 68 8.34 -40.81 -12.93
C GLN A 68 7.72 -40.17 -11.68
N ILE A 69 6.71 -39.28 -11.83
CA ILE A 69 6.08 -38.59 -10.69
C ILE A 69 4.94 -39.46 -10.17
N THR A 70 4.98 -39.80 -8.87
CA THR A 70 3.97 -40.65 -8.22
C THR A 70 2.99 -39.87 -7.35
N ALA A 71 3.36 -38.67 -6.91
CA ALA A 71 2.50 -37.73 -6.19
C ALA A 71 3.07 -36.31 -6.33
N CYS A 72 2.22 -35.29 -6.29
CA CYS A 72 2.66 -33.90 -6.26
C CYS A 72 1.65 -32.98 -5.59
N THR A 73 2.10 -31.79 -5.20
CA THR A 73 1.21 -30.67 -4.84
C THR A 73 1.83 -29.34 -5.22
N VAL A 74 1.01 -28.33 -5.48
CA VAL A 74 1.45 -26.99 -5.88
C VAL A 74 0.98 -25.95 -4.85
N GLN A 75 1.91 -25.07 -4.44
CA GLN A 75 1.65 -24.04 -3.44
C GLN A 75 2.35 -22.72 -3.79
N LEU A 76 1.78 -21.62 -3.32
CA LEU A 76 2.36 -20.28 -3.42
C LEU A 76 3.31 -20.02 -2.23
N PHE A 77 4.56 -19.69 -2.51
CA PHE A 77 5.61 -19.32 -1.54
C PHE A 77 5.94 -17.82 -1.65
N THR A 78 6.49 -17.15 -0.64
CA THR A 78 6.85 -15.70 -0.69
C THR A 78 8.30 -15.52 -0.25
N ALA A 79 9.17 -14.89 -1.08
CA ALA A 79 10.59 -14.67 -0.76
C ALA A 79 10.93 -13.21 -0.37
N GLU A 80 12.02 -13.10 0.38
CA GLU A 80 12.53 -11.91 1.06
C GLU A 80 13.54 -11.11 0.24
N GLY A 81 13.55 -9.78 0.43
CA GLY A 81 14.67 -8.90 0.07
C GLY A 81 15.55 -8.66 1.31
N HIS A 82 16.83 -9.01 1.22
CA HIS A 82 17.87 -8.61 2.17
C HIS A 82 18.39 -7.23 1.79
N SER A 83 18.26 -6.23 2.66
CA SER A 83 19.09 -5.02 2.62
C SER A 83 19.68 -4.73 4.01
N ASP A 84 20.91 -5.21 4.22
CA ASP A 84 21.74 -4.94 5.40
C ASP A 84 22.30 -3.49 5.42
N ALA A 85 21.62 -2.52 4.80
CA ALA A 85 22.13 -1.14 4.63
C ALA A 85 21.29 -0.05 5.34
N ALA A 86 20.12 -0.36 5.90
CA ALA A 86 19.23 0.63 6.53
C ALA A 86 19.32 0.69 8.07
N SER A 87 20.46 0.33 8.67
CA SER A 87 20.53 0.11 10.12
C SER A 87 20.78 1.35 11.00
N GLU A 88 20.78 2.58 10.48
CA GLU A 88 21.09 3.75 11.34
C GLU A 88 20.20 4.99 11.18
N ALA A 89 19.29 5.05 10.20
CA ALA A 89 18.42 6.23 10.05
C ALA A 89 17.21 6.12 11.01
N PHE A 90 16.98 7.15 11.83
CA PHE A 90 15.81 7.26 12.71
C PHE A 90 15.05 8.54 12.43
N CYS A 91 13.74 8.51 12.64
CA CYS A 91 12.92 9.71 12.54
C CYS A 91 13.38 10.76 13.55
N THR A 92 13.73 11.96 13.07
CA THR A 92 14.21 13.07 13.90
C THR A 92 13.14 13.58 14.86
N SER A 93 11.86 13.43 14.51
CA SER A 93 10.70 13.83 15.32
C SER A 93 10.29 12.77 16.36
N CYS A 94 9.98 11.53 15.94
CA CYS A 94 9.42 10.51 16.85
C CYS A 94 10.38 9.36 17.21
N GLY A 95 11.57 9.28 16.60
CA GLY A 95 12.54 8.22 16.86
C GLY A 95 12.22 6.86 16.22
N LEU A 96 11.19 6.78 15.36
CA LEU A 96 10.88 5.56 14.61
C LEU A 96 12.05 5.16 13.70
N SER A 97 12.47 3.90 13.79
CA SER A 97 13.57 3.36 13.00
C SER A 97 13.23 3.32 11.50
N GLY A 98 14.20 3.66 10.65
CA GLY A 98 14.04 3.74 9.19
C GLY A 98 13.82 2.39 8.52
N ASN A 99 14.23 1.29 9.17
CA ASN A 99 13.90 -0.07 8.74
C ASN A 99 12.45 -0.47 9.04
N HIS A 100 11.68 0.34 9.78
CA HIS A 100 10.26 0.09 9.96
C HIS A 100 9.51 0.35 8.65
N PRO A 101 8.71 -0.59 8.13
CA PRO A 101 8.09 -0.50 6.80
C PRO A 101 7.28 0.76 6.54
N ALA A 102 6.60 1.25 7.57
CA ALA A 102 5.76 2.45 7.50
C ALA A 102 6.51 3.76 7.79
N ALA A 103 7.82 3.73 8.04
CA ALA A 103 8.57 4.94 8.40
C ALA A 103 8.63 5.92 7.22
N MET A 104 9.08 5.50 6.03
CA MET A 104 9.28 6.35 4.84
C MET A 104 9.83 7.74 5.24
N LEU A 105 11.13 7.80 5.56
CA LEU A 105 11.80 9.03 5.98
C LEU A 105 11.97 9.97 4.78
N ASP A 106 11.69 11.25 4.98
CA ASP A 106 11.98 12.31 4.00
C ASP A 106 13.44 12.80 4.11
N GLU A 107 13.77 13.87 3.37
CA GLU A 107 15.11 14.47 3.35
C GLU A 107 15.53 15.06 4.72
N ASP A 108 14.57 15.48 5.56
CA ASP A 108 14.79 15.96 6.93
C ASP A 108 14.80 14.82 7.97
N SER A 109 14.78 13.57 7.48
CA SER A 109 14.66 12.36 8.29
C SER A 109 13.41 12.37 9.16
N VAL A 110 12.31 12.96 8.71
CA VAL A 110 10.99 12.89 9.35
C VAL A 110 10.17 11.79 8.65
N CYS A 111 9.62 10.86 9.43
CA CYS A 111 8.82 9.77 8.90
C CYS A 111 7.46 10.27 8.39
N LYS A 112 6.95 9.65 7.32
CA LYS A 112 5.60 9.89 6.78
C LYS A 112 4.49 9.89 7.86
N ILE A 113 4.58 9.00 8.85
CA ILE A 113 3.59 8.92 9.94
C ILE A 113 3.59 10.19 10.80
N CYS A 114 4.73 10.85 10.99
CA CYS A 114 4.77 12.15 11.67
C CYS A 114 4.06 13.23 10.86
N HIS A 115 4.30 13.29 9.55
CA HIS A 115 3.59 14.25 8.68
C HIS A 115 2.07 14.04 8.71
N GLU A 116 1.62 12.79 8.62
CA GLU A 116 0.20 12.45 8.73
C GLU A 116 -0.38 12.84 10.10
N TYR A 117 0.33 12.51 11.18
CA TYR A 117 -0.09 12.87 12.53
C TYR A 117 -0.13 14.37 12.76
N ASP A 118 0.86 15.13 12.30
CA ASP A 118 0.95 16.57 12.51
C ASP A 118 -0.17 17.33 11.79
N ALA A 119 -0.58 16.85 10.61
CA ALA A 119 -1.70 17.42 9.85
C ALA A 119 -3.06 17.26 10.56
N GLU A 120 -3.22 16.20 11.35
CA GLU A 120 -4.49 15.80 11.99
C GLU A 120 -4.35 15.68 13.53
N ARG A 121 -3.37 16.39 14.11
CA ARG A 121 -2.97 16.24 15.52
C ARG A 121 -4.09 16.58 16.49
N GLU A 122 -4.83 17.65 16.26
CA GLU A 122 -5.94 18.06 17.13
C GLU A 122 -7.05 17.01 17.14
N GLN A 123 -7.33 16.40 15.99
CA GLN A 123 -8.32 15.34 15.85
C GLN A 123 -7.85 14.07 16.58
N ALA A 124 -6.58 13.69 16.44
CA ALA A 124 -6.02 12.56 17.17
C ALA A 124 -6.10 12.74 18.69
N LEU A 125 -5.78 13.94 19.18
CA LEU A 125 -5.82 14.27 20.60
C LEU A 125 -7.25 14.34 21.16
N SER A 126 -8.25 14.60 20.32
CA SER A 126 -9.66 14.65 20.75
C SER A 126 -10.21 13.31 21.28
N TYR A 127 -9.54 12.19 21.00
CA TYR A 127 -9.90 10.88 21.55
C TYR A 127 -9.58 10.76 23.06
N PHE A 128 -8.52 11.45 23.52
CA PHE A 128 -8.08 11.40 24.90
C PHE A 128 -8.95 12.32 25.76
N GLY A 129 -9.51 11.75 26.82
CA GLY A 129 -10.42 12.44 27.72
C GLY A 129 -9.69 13.23 28.81
N SER A 130 -10.47 13.89 29.65
CA SER A 130 -9.98 14.67 30.79
C SER A 130 -10.10 13.90 32.11
N ALA A 131 -9.39 14.36 33.14
CA ALA A 131 -9.55 13.83 34.50
C ALA A 131 -11.00 13.97 35.02
N ARG A 132 -11.76 14.95 34.53
CA ARG A 132 -13.18 15.12 34.86
C ARG A 132 -14.04 13.99 34.30
N ASP A 133 -13.70 13.46 33.12
CA ASP A 133 -14.40 12.33 32.54
C ASP A 133 -14.14 11.05 33.34
N LEU A 134 -12.90 10.88 33.82
CA LEU A 134 -12.56 9.81 34.77
C LEU A 134 -13.34 9.94 36.09
N ASP A 135 -13.47 11.15 36.65
CA ASP A 135 -14.27 11.39 37.85
C ASP A 135 -15.74 10.98 37.67
N ILE A 136 -16.30 11.18 36.47
CA ILE A 136 -17.67 10.76 36.15
C ILE A 136 -17.77 9.23 36.20
N ILE A 137 -16.82 8.52 35.59
CA ILE A 137 -16.75 7.05 35.61
C ILE A 137 -16.61 6.54 37.06
N VAL A 138 -15.70 7.12 37.85
CA VAL A 138 -15.48 6.76 39.25
C VAL A 138 -16.74 6.97 40.09
N ARG A 139 -17.48 8.07 39.88
CA ARG A 139 -18.75 8.31 40.59
C ARG A 139 -19.82 7.31 40.20
N ASP A 140 -19.93 6.93 38.92
CA ASP A 140 -20.87 5.90 38.48
C ASP A 140 -20.55 4.56 39.15
N ILE A 141 -19.27 4.14 39.14
CA ILE A 141 -18.80 2.92 39.81
C ILE A 141 -19.21 2.94 41.30
N LYS A 142 -18.86 4.00 42.02
CA LYS A 142 -19.18 4.14 43.45
C LYS A 142 -20.68 4.11 43.72
N SER A 143 -21.47 4.76 42.86
CA SER A 143 -22.93 4.81 43.03
C SER A 143 -23.54 3.40 43.00
N ARG A 144 -23.03 2.52 42.15
CA ARG A 144 -23.48 1.12 42.03
C ARG A 144 -22.98 0.27 43.19
N SER A 145 -21.72 0.46 43.63
CA SER A 145 -21.15 -0.24 44.77
C SER A 145 -21.90 -0.03 46.09
N THR A 146 -22.60 1.10 46.28
CA THR A 146 -23.41 1.32 47.49
C THR A 146 -24.52 0.28 47.71
N SER A 147 -24.91 -0.44 46.66
CA SER A 147 -25.91 -1.51 46.71
C SER A 147 -25.32 -2.92 46.90
N ALA A 148 -23.99 -3.06 46.83
CA ALA A 148 -23.30 -4.34 46.93
C ALA A 148 -22.97 -4.73 48.40
N PRO A 149 -22.80 -6.03 48.72
CA PRO A 149 -22.36 -6.47 50.02
C PRO A 149 -21.03 -5.81 50.45
N PRO A 150 -20.84 -5.46 51.74
CA PRO A 150 -19.58 -4.90 52.23
C PRO A 150 -18.40 -5.81 51.90
N GLY A 151 -17.32 -5.23 51.35
CA GLY A 151 -16.14 -5.98 50.91
C GLY A 151 -16.19 -6.50 49.47
N THR A 152 -17.25 -6.20 48.71
CA THR A 152 -17.28 -6.46 47.26
C THR A 152 -16.34 -5.49 46.55
N PRO A 153 -15.44 -5.95 45.66
CA PRO A 153 -14.59 -5.06 44.87
C PRO A 153 -15.41 -4.15 43.95
N ASP A 154 -15.04 -2.87 43.87
CA ASP A 154 -15.72 -1.87 43.05
C ASP A 154 -15.44 -2.06 41.55
N CYS A 155 -14.23 -2.51 41.25
CA CYS A 155 -13.70 -2.68 39.90
C CYS A 155 -12.60 -3.74 39.91
N MET A 156 -12.06 -4.07 38.74
CA MET A 156 -10.88 -4.90 38.60
C MET A 156 -9.72 -4.06 38.04
N MET A 157 -8.49 -4.34 38.46
CA MET A 157 -7.29 -3.74 37.86
C MET A 157 -6.39 -4.83 37.29
N LEU A 158 -6.01 -4.69 36.01
CA LEU A 158 -5.01 -5.54 35.38
C LEU A 158 -3.60 -5.05 35.74
N LEU A 159 -2.85 -5.85 36.48
CA LEU A 159 -1.52 -5.49 36.98
C LEU A 159 -0.42 -6.33 36.33
N SER A 160 0.59 -5.68 35.76
CA SER A 160 1.77 -6.36 35.18
C SER A 160 2.99 -6.35 36.10
N GLY A 161 2.94 -5.60 37.20
CA GLY A 161 4.08 -5.34 38.09
C GLY A 161 5.03 -4.24 37.59
N GLY A 162 4.76 -3.69 36.40
CA GLY A 162 5.46 -2.53 35.84
C GLY A 162 4.98 -1.21 36.42
N LYS A 163 5.78 -0.16 36.20
CA LYS A 163 5.53 1.21 36.68
C LYS A 163 4.16 1.75 36.31
N ASP A 164 3.74 1.62 35.04
CA ASP A 164 2.51 2.24 34.52
C ASP A 164 1.26 1.62 35.16
N SER A 165 1.17 0.30 35.16
CA SER A 165 0.08 -0.42 35.83
C SER A 165 0.07 -0.23 37.35
N THR A 166 1.24 -0.08 37.98
CA THR A 166 1.36 0.16 39.42
C THR A 166 0.89 1.58 39.77
N TYR A 167 1.27 2.56 38.97
CA TYR A 167 0.84 3.96 39.14
C TYR A 167 -0.68 4.06 38.97
N ALA A 168 -1.22 3.52 37.87
CA ALA A 168 -2.66 3.49 37.64
C ALA A 168 -3.43 2.82 38.80
N LEU A 169 -2.91 1.71 39.36
CA LEU A 169 -3.48 1.05 40.54
C LEU A 169 -3.52 1.98 41.75
N CYS A 170 -2.41 2.66 42.07
CA CYS A 170 -2.36 3.58 43.20
C CYS A 170 -3.33 4.75 43.01
N GLN A 171 -3.44 5.27 41.79
CA GLN A 171 -4.32 6.38 41.47
C GLN A 171 -5.80 6.03 41.62
N ILE A 172 -6.25 4.86 41.14
CA ILE A 172 -7.64 4.44 41.33
C ILE A 172 -7.98 4.19 42.81
N VAL A 173 -7.00 3.73 43.60
CA VAL A 173 -7.15 3.58 45.06
C VAL A 173 -7.24 4.95 45.74
N ASP A 174 -6.41 5.92 45.34
CA ASP A 174 -6.45 7.28 45.87
C ASP A 174 -7.75 8.01 45.45
N LEU A 175 -8.34 7.65 44.31
CA LEU A 175 -9.70 8.05 43.91
C LEU A 175 -10.79 7.36 44.75
N GLY A 176 -10.43 6.48 45.67
CA GLY A 176 -11.29 5.82 46.64
C GLY A 176 -12.07 4.63 46.08
N LEU A 177 -11.53 3.95 45.07
CA LEU A 177 -12.02 2.64 44.62
C LEU A 177 -11.25 1.51 45.30
N THR A 178 -11.91 0.37 45.46
CA THR A 178 -11.34 -0.87 46.01
C THR A 178 -11.25 -1.91 44.89
N PRO A 179 -10.15 -1.98 44.13
CA PRO A 179 -10.03 -2.89 43.01
C PRO A 179 -9.68 -4.31 43.44
N LEU A 180 -10.27 -5.30 42.76
CA LEU A 180 -9.74 -6.65 42.70
C LEU A 180 -8.57 -6.67 41.72
N VAL A 181 -7.37 -6.99 42.17
CA VAL A 181 -6.19 -7.01 41.31
C VAL A 181 -6.10 -8.36 40.61
N PHE A 182 -5.99 -8.35 39.28
CA PHE A 182 -5.79 -9.55 38.48
C PHE A 182 -4.47 -9.44 37.70
N THR A 183 -3.71 -10.52 37.71
CA THR A 183 -2.52 -10.68 36.88
C THR A 183 -2.49 -12.07 36.26
N LEU A 184 -1.83 -12.20 35.11
CA LEU A 184 -1.60 -13.48 34.44
C LEU A 184 -0.14 -13.89 34.65
N ASP A 185 0.11 -14.93 35.44
CA ASP A 185 1.42 -15.59 35.40
C ASP A 185 1.47 -16.49 34.18
N ASN A 186 2.13 -15.98 33.14
CA ASN A 186 2.24 -16.65 31.85
C ASN A 186 3.38 -17.69 31.78
N GLY A 187 4.03 -17.97 32.91
CA GLY A 187 5.19 -18.87 33.00
C GLY A 187 6.53 -18.18 32.76
N PHE A 188 6.54 -16.96 32.22
CA PHE A 188 7.74 -16.18 31.89
C PHE A 188 7.76 -14.78 32.50
N ILE A 189 6.82 -14.45 33.39
CA ILE A 189 6.91 -13.23 34.20
C ILE A 189 8.12 -13.37 35.14
N SER A 190 8.92 -12.30 35.23
CA SER A 190 10.10 -12.27 36.08
C SER A 190 9.77 -12.34 37.56
N GLU A 191 10.66 -12.92 38.36
CA GLU A 191 10.46 -12.99 39.81
C GLU A 191 10.49 -11.60 40.44
N GLY A 192 11.27 -10.67 39.88
CA GLY A 192 11.23 -9.25 40.25
C GLY A 192 9.84 -8.62 40.08
N ALA A 193 9.18 -8.85 38.94
CA ALA A 193 7.83 -8.35 38.69
C ALA A 193 6.79 -9.03 39.61
N LYS A 194 6.87 -10.35 39.82
CA LYS A 194 5.99 -11.05 40.78
C LYS A 194 6.15 -10.52 42.20
N ALA A 195 7.39 -10.26 42.64
CA ALA A 195 7.66 -9.67 43.94
C ALA A 195 7.08 -8.25 44.07
N ASN A 196 7.19 -7.42 43.02
CA ASN A 196 6.54 -6.11 42.98
C ASN A 196 5.03 -6.21 43.16
N MET A 197 4.37 -7.08 42.40
CA MET A 197 2.92 -7.24 42.48
C MET A 197 2.49 -7.60 43.90
N ARG A 198 3.15 -8.59 44.52
CA ARG A 198 2.84 -9.01 45.90
C ARG A 198 3.05 -7.85 46.89
N ARG A 199 4.20 -7.19 46.85
CA ARG A 199 4.54 -6.09 47.78
C ARG A 199 3.57 -4.92 47.68
N VAL A 200 3.26 -4.50 46.46
CA VAL A 200 2.36 -3.36 46.22
C VAL A 200 0.94 -3.70 46.68
N VAL A 201 0.43 -4.86 46.28
CA VAL A 201 -0.93 -5.31 46.67
C VAL A 201 -1.04 -5.44 48.19
N GLU A 202 -0.06 -6.08 48.84
CA GLU A 202 -0.04 -6.24 50.29
C GLU A 202 0.03 -4.88 51.00
N HIS A 203 0.86 -3.95 50.51
CA HIS A 203 0.97 -2.61 51.05
C HIS A 203 -0.36 -1.81 50.93
N LEU A 204 -1.08 -2.00 49.83
CA LEU A 204 -2.38 -1.35 49.60
C LEU A 204 -3.55 -2.09 50.27
N GLY A 205 -3.33 -3.27 50.85
CA GLY A 205 -4.37 -4.08 51.50
C GLY A 205 -5.42 -4.60 50.52
N LEU A 206 -5.02 -4.96 49.29
CA LEU A 206 -5.91 -5.40 48.21
C LEU A 206 -5.85 -6.92 48.02
N ASP A 207 -6.85 -7.46 47.32
CA ASP A 207 -6.86 -8.86 46.89
C ASP A 207 -6.17 -9.02 45.53
N LEU A 208 -5.29 -10.02 45.41
CA LEU A 208 -4.62 -10.40 44.16
C LEU A 208 -5.03 -11.79 43.72
N ILE A 209 -5.52 -11.90 42.48
CA ILE A 209 -5.72 -13.16 41.77
C ILE A 209 -4.63 -13.30 40.73
N VAL A 210 -3.90 -14.42 40.80
CA VAL A 210 -2.92 -14.82 39.79
C VAL A 210 -3.53 -15.90 38.91
N GLY A 211 -3.91 -15.53 37.68
CA GLY A 211 -4.34 -16.48 36.66
C GLY A 211 -3.16 -17.26 36.11
N THR A 212 -3.36 -18.56 35.83
CA THR A 212 -2.39 -19.42 35.14
C THR A 212 -3.15 -20.31 34.15
N THR A 213 -2.46 -20.77 33.10
CA THR A 213 -2.98 -21.80 32.19
C THR A 213 -1.83 -22.64 31.66
N PRO A 214 -1.97 -23.98 31.57
CA PRO A 214 -0.95 -24.83 30.96
C PRO A 214 -0.78 -24.60 29.46
N ALA A 215 -1.75 -23.93 28.82
CA ALA A 215 -1.75 -23.69 27.37
C ALA A 215 -0.85 -22.53 26.94
N MET A 216 -0.16 -21.83 27.85
CA MET A 216 0.62 -20.64 27.48
C MET A 216 1.68 -20.90 26.41
N ASN A 217 2.37 -22.05 26.47
CA ASN A 217 3.39 -22.37 25.46
C ASN A 217 2.76 -22.53 24.06
N GLU A 218 1.61 -23.21 23.95
CA GLU A 218 0.84 -23.31 22.71
C GLU A 218 0.38 -21.93 22.22
N ILE A 219 -0.12 -21.10 23.14
CA ILE A 219 -0.60 -19.74 22.85
C ILE A 219 0.54 -18.85 22.33
N PHE A 220 1.71 -18.90 22.96
CA PHE A 220 2.88 -18.16 22.49
C PHE A 220 3.34 -18.63 21.12
N ARG A 221 3.38 -19.94 20.89
CA ARG A 221 3.73 -20.52 19.60
C ARG A 221 2.78 -20.09 18.49
N ASP A 222 1.46 -20.21 18.71
CA ASP A 222 0.43 -19.77 17.78
C ASP A 222 0.52 -18.25 17.52
N SER A 223 0.79 -17.46 18.56
CA SER A 223 0.96 -16.01 18.45
C SER A 223 2.21 -15.62 17.65
N LEU A 224 3.34 -16.29 17.86
CA LEU A 224 4.55 -16.12 17.07
C LEU A 224 4.33 -16.53 15.61
N HIS A 225 3.67 -17.67 15.34
CA HIS A 225 3.34 -18.06 13.96
C HIS A 225 2.48 -17.02 13.24
N ARG A 226 1.44 -16.50 13.91
CA ARG A 226 0.50 -15.55 13.29
C ARG A 226 1.05 -14.14 13.16
N PHE A 227 1.75 -13.65 14.19
CA PHE A 227 2.05 -12.23 14.35
C PHE A 227 3.53 -11.91 14.51
N SER A 228 4.41 -12.93 14.58
CA SER A 228 5.83 -12.75 14.95
C SER A 228 5.97 -11.98 16.26
N ASN A 229 5.01 -12.13 17.18
CA ASN A 229 4.91 -11.35 18.41
C ASN A 229 4.15 -12.15 19.46
N VAL A 230 4.68 -12.23 20.69
CA VAL A 230 4.12 -12.99 21.82
C VAL A 230 3.01 -12.24 22.58
N CYS A 231 2.98 -10.90 22.51
CA CYS A 231 2.07 -10.07 23.28
C CYS A 231 0.61 -10.25 22.84
N ASN A 232 0.34 -10.53 21.56
CA ASN A 232 -1.02 -10.72 21.06
C ASN A 232 -1.74 -11.88 21.76
N GLY A 233 -1.08 -13.03 21.89
CA GLY A 233 -1.62 -14.18 22.61
C GLY A 233 -1.77 -13.87 24.10
N CYS A 234 -0.76 -13.25 24.72
CA CYS A 234 -0.80 -12.90 26.14
C CYS A 234 -1.94 -11.92 26.48
N PHE A 235 -2.19 -10.90 25.65
CA PHE A 235 -3.29 -9.96 25.83
C PHE A 235 -4.65 -10.64 25.69
N LYS A 236 -4.84 -11.52 24.68
CA LYS A 236 -6.10 -12.27 24.55
C LYS A 236 -6.36 -13.16 25.76
N THR A 237 -5.34 -13.81 26.29
CA THR A 237 -5.44 -14.66 27.48
C THR A 237 -5.84 -13.86 28.71
N ILE A 238 -5.13 -12.77 29.01
CA ILE A 238 -5.43 -11.97 30.22
C ILE A 238 -6.85 -11.39 30.12
N TYR A 239 -7.27 -10.88 28.96
CA TYR A 239 -8.62 -10.34 28.77
C TYR A 239 -9.72 -11.40 28.87
N THR A 240 -9.49 -12.58 28.30
CA THR A 240 -10.44 -13.70 28.39
C THR A 240 -10.64 -14.13 29.85
N MET A 241 -9.56 -14.30 30.60
CA MET A 241 -9.60 -14.74 32.00
C MET A 241 -10.13 -13.64 32.94
N SER A 242 -9.71 -12.39 32.75
CA SER A 242 -10.18 -11.28 33.58
C SER A 242 -11.68 -11.05 33.39
N MET A 243 -12.18 -11.16 32.16
CA MET A 243 -13.60 -11.02 31.88
C MET A 243 -14.42 -12.12 32.54
N LYS A 244 -13.93 -13.38 32.52
CA LYS A 244 -14.58 -14.48 33.22
C LYS A 244 -14.68 -14.21 34.72
N ILE A 245 -13.58 -13.82 35.35
CA ILE A 245 -13.55 -13.51 36.79
C ILE A 245 -14.44 -12.31 37.10
N ALA A 246 -14.47 -11.30 36.22
CA ALA A 246 -15.32 -10.13 36.40
C ALA A 246 -16.81 -10.53 36.38
N VAL A 247 -17.23 -11.41 35.47
CA VAL A 247 -18.60 -11.98 35.48
C VAL A 247 -18.87 -12.73 36.78
N GLU A 248 -17.98 -13.64 37.19
CA GLU A 248 -18.13 -14.45 38.41
C GLU A 248 -18.20 -13.61 39.69
N ARG A 249 -17.53 -12.45 39.70
CA ARG A 249 -17.47 -11.52 40.84
C ARG A 249 -18.44 -10.36 40.75
N GLY A 250 -19.24 -10.26 39.67
CA GLY A 250 -20.18 -9.16 39.45
C GLY A 250 -19.50 -7.80 39.21
N ILE A 251 -18.28 -7.78 38.68
CA ILE A 251 -17.50 -6.58 38.40
C ILE A 251 -17.82 -6.09 36.98
N GLN A 252 -18.24 -4.82 36.85
CA GLN A 252 -18.61 -4.22 35.57
C GLN A 252 -17.49 -3.39 34.92
N HIS A 253 -16.41 -3.08 35.65
CA HIS A 253 -15.34 -2.21 35.17
C HIS A 253 -13.97 -2.84 35.37
N ILE A 254 -13.20 -2.95 34.28
CA ILE A 254 -11.83 -3.48 34.28
C ILE A 254 -10.88 -2.37 33.84
N PHE A 255 -10.02 -1.92 34.74
CA PHE A 255 -9.00 -0.91 34.46
C PHE A 255 -7.75 -1.53 33.82
N THR A 256 -7.19 -0.82 32.85
CA THR A 256 -5.88 -1.13 32.25
C THR A 256 -4.89 0.01 32.47
N GLY A 257 -3.61 -0.34 32.57
CA GLY A 257 -2.49 0.59 32.70
C GLY A 257 -1.67 0.73 31.41
N LEU A 258 -2.29 0.64 30.23
CA LEU A 258 -1.60 0.85 28.95
C LEU A 258 -1.30 2.34 28.73
N SER A 259 -0.10 2.68 28.25
CA SER A 259 0.25 4.07 27.93
C SER A 259 -0.61 4.63 26.79
N ARG A 260 -0.63 5.96 26.63
CA ARG A 260 -1.35 6.59 25.52
C ARG A 260 -0.88 6.11 24.15
N GLY A 261 0.43 5.94 23.95
CA GLY A 261 0.97 5.41 22.70
C GLY A 261 0.53 3.97 22.43
N GLN A 262 0.52 3.11 23.46
CA GLN A 262 0.03 1.73 23.34
C GLN A 262 -1.46 1.67 23.02
N ILE A 263 -2.29 2.49 23.68
CA ILE A 263 -3.72 2.60 23.38
C ILE A 263 -3.91 3.06 21.93
N PHE A 264 -3.18 4.10 21.53
CA PHE A 264 -3.32 4.66 20.20
C PHE A 264 -2.93 3.64 19.13
N GLU A 265 -1.77 2.99 19.27
CA GLU A 265 -1.29 2.00 18.31
C GLU A 265 -2.23 0.79 18.21
N THR A 266 -2.59 0.19 19.35
CA THR A 266 -3.33 -1.08 19.35
C THR A 266 -4.83 -0.92 19.06
N ARG A 267 -5.41 0.28 19.19
CA ARG A 267 -6.87 0.48 19.12
C ARG A 267 -7.34 1.61 18.22
N VAL A 268 -6.52 2.64 18.00
CA VAL A 268 -6.97 3.90 17.38
C VAL A 268 -6.29 4.15 16.04
N ALA A 269 -5.03 3.75 15.85
CA ALA A 269 -4.21 4.15 14.71
C ALA A 269 -4.80 3.72 13.35
N ASP A 270 -5.39 2.52 13.24
CA ASP A 270 -6.08 2.07 12.03
C ASP A 270 -7.34 2.89 11.73
N LEU A 271 -8.13 3.19 12.77
CA LEU A 271 -9.35 3.99 12.66
C LEU A 271 -9.04 5.44 12.28
N PHE A 272 -7.95 5.97 12.84
CA PHE A 272 -7.41 7.28 12.51
C PHE A 272 -6.97 7.36 11.03
N ARG A 273 -6.25 6.35 10.52
CA ARG A 273 -5.90 6.25 9.09
C ARG A 273 -7.12 6.17 8.17
N GLN A 274 -8.24 5.66 8.66
CA GLN A 274 -9.53 5.64 7.96
C GLN A 274 -10.35 6.93 8.16
N ARG A 275 -9.76 7.98 8.75
CA ARG A 275 -10.38 9.27 9.07
C ARG A 275 -11.58 9.19 10.01
N VAL A 276 -11.56 8.25 10.95
CA VAL A 276 -12.55 8.14 12.03
C VAL A 276 -12.01 8.84 13.28
N PHE A 277 -12.52 10.04 13.57
CA PHE A 277 -12.03 10.87 14.68
C PHE A 277 -12.99 11.01 15.86
N ALA A 278 -14.29 10.77 15.66
CA ALA A 278 -15.29 10.99 16.71
C ALA A 278 -15.11 9.97 17.86
N PRO A 279 -14.85 10.39 19.12
CA PRO A 279 -14.52 9.45 20.21
C PRO A 279 -15.60 8.39 20.47
N SER A 280 -16.88 8.76 20.40
CA SER A 280 -18.00 7.83 20.56
C SER A 280 -18.08 6.79 19.43
N ARG A 281 -17.69 7.17 18.21
CA ARG A 281 -17.62 6.25 17.06
C ARG A 281 -16.43 5.31 17.19
N ILE A 282 -15.28 5.82 17.64
CA ILE A 282 -14.08 5.02 17.92
C ILE A 282 -14.40 3.98 19.00
N ASP A 283 -15.02 4.37 20.11
CA ASP A 283 -15.38 3.46 21.20
C ASP A 283 -16.33 2.34 20.73
N ALA A 284 -17.32 2.66 19.89
CA ALA A 284 -18.21 1.67 19.31
C ALA A 284 -17.47 0.67 18.39
N LEU A 285 -16.55 1.16 17.54
CA LEU A 285 -15.77 0.29 16.65
C LEU A 285 -14.75 -0.57 17.41
N ILE A 286 -14.18 -0.08 18.52
CA ILE A 286 -13.30 -0.85 19.39
C ILE A 286 -14.08 -2.03 20.01
N ILE A 287 -15.34 -1.82 20.42
CA ILE A 287 -16.19 -2.90 20.95
C ILE A 287 -16.41 -3.98 19.89
N GLU A 288 -16.77 -3.59 18.66
CA GLU A 288 -16.98 -4.54 17.56
C GLU A 288 -15.68 -5.27 17.16
N ALA A 289 -14.55 -4.56 17.10
CA ALA A 289 -13.25 -5.16 16.86
C ALA A 289 -12.88 -6.17 17.96
N ARG A 290 -13.21 -5.87 19.23
CA ARG A 290 -12.99 -6.78 20.36
C ARG A 290 -13.86 -8.03 20.27
N LYS A 291 -15.13 -7.92 19.86
CA LYS A 291 -15.99 -9.09 19.60
C LYS A 291 -15.37 -9.99 18.54
N ALA A 292 -14.95 -9.42 17.41
CA ALA A 292 -14.29 -10.17 16.33
C ALA A 292 -12.99 -10.82 16.82
N TYR A 293 -12.16 -10.06 17.55
CA TYR A 293 -10.92 -10.54 18.15
C TYR A 293 -11.12 -11.76 19.05
N HIS A 294 -12.15 -11.75 19.91
CA HIS A 294 -12.44 -12.88 20.80
C HIS A 294 -13.12 -14.06 20.09
N ARG A 295 -13.74 -13.86 18.93
CA ARG A 295 -14.33 -14.94 18.09
C ARG A 295 -13.33 -15.62 17.18
N ALA A 296 -12.19 -14.98 16.88
CA ALA A 296 -11.18 -15.54 16.01
C ALA A 296 -10.67 -16.89 16.56
N ASP A 297 -10.67 -17.92 15.70
CA ASP A 297 -10.16 -19.24 16.05
C ASP A 297 -8.64 -19.21 16.21
N ASP A 298 -8.18 -19.34 17.45
CA ASP A 298 -6.78 -19.38 17.84
C ASP A 298 -6.53 -20.30 19.04
N ALA A 299 -5.27 -20.43 19.44
CA ALA A 299 -4.93 -21.25 20.61
C ALA A 299 -5.66 -20.80 21.89
N VAL A 300 -5.99 -19.50 22.03
CA VAL A 300 -6.70 -19.01 23.22
C VAL A 300 -8.15 -19.49 23.23
N THR A 301 -8.87 -19.38 22.10
CA THR A 301 -10.27 -19.84 22.01
C THR A 301 -10.41 -21.35 22.06
N ARG A 302 -9.37 -22.10 21.63
CA ARG A 302 -9.37 -23.57 21.69
C ARG A 302 -9.01 -24.11 23.07
N SER A 303 -8.18 -23.38 23.82
CA SER A 303 -7.59 -23.89 25.07
C SER A 303 -8.17 -23.25 26.34
N LEU A 304 -8.93 -22.15 26.25
CA LEU A 304 -9.62 -21.54 27.39
C LEU A 304 -11.14 -21.67 27.28
N ASP A 305 -11.80 -21.61 28.43
CA ASP A 305 -13.26 -21.47 28.50
C ASP A 305 -13.66 -20.07 28.03
N VAL A 306 -14.31 -20.02 26.87
CA VAL A 306 -14.78 -18.80 26.21
C VAL A 306 -16.31 -18.74 26.10
N GLN A 307 -17.04 -19.60 26.83
CA GLN A 307 -18.51 -19.65 26.73
C GLN A 307 -19.17 -18.32 27.09
N HIS A 308 -18.63 -17.60 28.09
CA HIS A 308 -19.11 -16.28 28.48
C HIS A 308 -18.95 -15.23 27.36
N LEU A 309 -17.99 -15.40 26.46
CA LEU A 309 -17.74 -14.48 25.34
C LEU A 309 -18.73 -14.66 24.17
N GLN A 310 -19.59 -15.68 24.22
CA GLN A 310 -20.66 -15.90 23.23
C GLN A 310 -21.85 -14.95 23.42
N ASP A 311 -22.02 -14.38 24.62
CA ASP A 311 -23.06 -13.38 24.87
C ASP A 311 -22.66 -12.03 24.23
N GLU A 312 -23.45 -11.56 23.27
CA GLU A 312 -23.25 -10.27 22.59
C GLU A 312 -23.24 -9.08 23.56
N ASN A 313 -23.90 -9.20 24.71
CA ASN A 313 -24.04 -8.11 25.67
C ASN A 313 -22.84 -8.01 26.62
N ILE A 314 -22.01 -9.06 26.75
CA ILE A 314 -20.92 -9.09 27.76
C ILE A 314 -19.92 -7.94 27.57
N PHE A 315 -19.66 -7.54 26.31
CA PHE A 315 -18.76 -6.45 25.98
C PHE A 315 -19.36 -5.06 26.24
N SER A 316 -20.68 -4.98 26.42
CA SER A 316 -21.42 -3.79 26.86
C SER A 316 -21.61 -3.77 28.38
N ASP A 317 -21.74 -4.94 29.00
CA ASP A 317 -21.94 -5.09 30.45
C ASP A 317 -20.65 -4.94 31.26
N ILE A 318 -19.51 -5.34 30.68
CA ILE A 318 -18.18 -5.19 31.26
C ILE A 318 -17.36 -4.20 30.43
N GLN A 319 -17.17 -3.01 30.99
CA GLN A 319 -16.44 -1.93 30.36
C GLN A 319 -14.95 -1.98 30.73
N TYR A 320 -14.09 -1.94 29.72
CA TYR A 320 -12.67 -1.68 29.93
C TYR A 320 -12.42 -0.17 30.01
N VAL A 321 -11.69 0.25 31.03
CA VAL A 321 -11.31 1.64 31.26
C VAL A 321 -9.80 1.77 31.18
N ASP A 322 -9.29 2.35 30.10
CA ASP A 322 -7.85 2.61 29.99
C ASP A 322 -7.52 3.89 30.76
N TYR A 323 -6.83 3.76 31.89
CA TYR A 323 -6.61 4.88 32.82
C TYR A 323 -5.93 6.09 32.12
N TYR A 324 -4.88 5.84 31.34
CA TYR A 324 -4.14 6.87 30.62
C TYR A 324 -4.90 7.48 29.43
N ARG A 325 -6.09 6.99 29.10
CA ARG A 325 -7.00 7.72 28.20
C ARG A 325 -7.38 9.08 28.80
N TYR A 326 -7.49 9.17 30.12
CA TYR A 326 -8.02 10.33 30.84
C TYR A 326 -6.98 11.11 31.64
N THR A 327 -5.81 10.52 31.84
CA THR A 327 -4.72 11.11 32.63
C THR A 327 -3.44 11.18 31.81
N ASP A 328 -2.77 12.32 31.90
CA ASP A 328 -1.44 12.53 31.35
C ASP A 328 -0.46 12.74 32.51
N VAL A 329 0.67 12.05 32.47
CA VAL A 329 1.72 12.13 33.50
C VAL A 329 3.04 11.78 32.86
N SER A 330 4.09 12.53 33.21
CA SER A 330 5.43 12.24 32.71
C SER A 330 6.04 11.03 33.42
N LEU A 331 7.02 10.38 32.78
CA LEU A 331 7.75 9.28 33.38
C LEU A 331 8.44 9.67 34.71
N GLY A 332 8.99 10.88 34.79
CA GLY A 332 9.68 11.38 35.99
C GLY A 332 8.74 11.49 37.18
N GLU A 333 7.59 12.16 36.98
CA GLU A 333 6.56 12.33 38.02
C GLU A 333 6.01 10.98 38.49
N MET A 334 5.82 10.03 37.57
CA MET A 334 5.35 8.68 37.90
C MET A 334 6.35 7.95 38.81
N LEU A 335 7.64 7.98 38.49
CA LEU A 335 8.68 7.30 39.26
C LEU A 335 8.90 7.94 40.63
N GLU A 336 8.77 9.26 40.74
CA GLU A 336 8.81 9.97 42.02
C GLU A 336 7.61 9.59 42.89
N TYR A 337 6.39 9.63 42.34
CA TYR A 337 5.19 9.23 43.05
C TYR A 337 5.29 7.77 43.55
N LEU A 338 5.71 6.84 42.69
CA LEU A 338 5.82 5.43 43.08
C LEU A 338 6.83 5.20 44.20
N ARG A 339 7.96 5.92 44.18
CA ARG A 339 9.00 5.84 45.22
C ARG A 339 8.48 6.24 46.59
N ASP A 340 7.61 7.24 46.63
CA ASP A 340 7.08 7.80 47.88
C ASP A 340 5.84 7.04 48.37
N ARG A 341 5.03 6.51 47.44
CA ARG A 341 3.71 5.93 47.75
C ARG A 341 3.73 4.46 48.10
N VAL A 342 4.56 3.66 47.43
CA VAL A 342 4.55 2.19 47.51
C VAL A 342 5.97 1.60 47.48
N PRO A 343 6.20 0.40 48.06
CA PRO A 343 7.51 -0.27 48.02
C PRO A 343 7.79 -0.92 46.65
N TRP A 344 7.63 -0.16 45.56
CA TRP A 344 7.90 -0.62 44.19
C TRP A 344 9.40 -0.51 43.89
N ILE A 345 9.97 -1.56 43.31
CA ILE A 345 11.39 -1.61 42.95
C ILE A 345 11.51 -1.99 41.48
N ARG A 346 12.33 -1.28 40.70
CA ARG A 346 12.59 -1.65 39.31
C ARG A 346 13.15 -3.09 39.24
N PRO A 347 12.53 -4.02 38.48
CA PRO A 347 13.10 -5.35 38.27
C PRO A 347 14.51 -5.24 37.66
N ALA A 348 15.45 -6.04 38.17
CA ALA A 348 16.84 -6.06 37.69
C ALA A 348 17.10 -7.20 36.69
N ASP A 349 16.12 -8.10 36.55
CA ASP A 349 16.16 -9.35 35.79
C ASP A 349 15.46 -9.25 34.43
N THR A 350 14.99 -8.06 34.04
CA THR A 350 14.36 -7.81 32.74
C THR A 350 14.96 -6.59 32.07
N GLY A 351 14.87 -6.53 30.72
CA GLY A 351 15.27 -5.38 29.91
C GLY A 351 14.50 -4.09 30.25
N ARG A 352 14.85 -2.98 29.60
CA ARG A 352 14.26 -1.66 29.86
C ARG A 352 12.83 -1.57 29.33
N SER A 353 12.54 -2.27 28.25
CA SER A 353 11.26 -2.24 27.52
C SER A 353 10.15 -3.13 28.08
N THR A 354 10.48 -4.16 28.89
CA THR A 354 9.54 -5.22 29.28
C THR A 354 9.82 -5.78 30.68
N ASN A 355 8.77 -6.23 31.38
CA ASN A 355 8.87 -6.97 32.65
C ASN A 355 8.64 -8.48 32.50
N CYS A 356 8.54 -8.98 31.26
CA CYS A 356 8.31 -10.38 30.94
C CYS A 356 9.43 -10.93 30.06
N LEU A 357 10.02 -12.06 30.47
CA LEU A 357 11.22 -12.63 29.86
C LEU A 357 10.95 -13.14 28.44
N ILE A 358 9.75 -13.65 28.16
CA ILE A 358 9.39 -14.15 26.81
C ILE A 358 9.33 -13.03 25.77
N ASN A 359 9.25 -11.78 26.18
CA ASN A 359 9.31 -10.66 25.25
C ASN A 359 10.71 -10.53 24.63
N GLU A 360 11.79 -11.02 25.25
CA GLU A 360 13.11 -11.11 24.59
C GLU A 360 13.04 -12.03 23.37
N ALA A 361 12.42 -13.20 23.52
CA ALA A 361 12.18 -14.11 22.41
C ALA A 361 11.21 -13.51 21.38
N GLY A 362 10.18 -12.79 21.81
CA GLY A 362 9.27 -12.06 20.94
C GLY A 362 9.97 -10.99 20.10
N ILE A 363 10.85 -10.19 20.72
CA ILE A 363 11.64 -9.16 20.03
C ILE A 363 12.61 -9.82 19.05
N TYR A 364 13.34 -10.84 19.49
CA TYR A 364 14.28 -11.58 18.63
C TYR A 364 13.57 -12.19 17.43
N VAL A 365 12.44 -12.89 17.63
CA VAL A 365 11.65 -13.47 16.54
C VAL A 365 11.11 -12.36 15.65
N HIS A 366 10.61 -11.25 16.18
CA HIS A 366 10.11 -10.15 15.35
C HIS A 366 11.23 -9.50 14.53
N GLN A 367 12.40 -9.26 15.11
CA GLN A 367 13.55 -8.72 14.37
C GLN A 367 14.03 -9.70 13.31
N LYS A 368 14.15 -10.99 13.66
CA LYS A 368 14.56 -12.03 12.74
C LYS A 368 13.55 -12.23 11.61
N GLU A 369 12.26 -12.25 11.93
CA GLU A 369 11.18 -12.51 10.98
C GLU A 369 10.62 -11.28 10.27
N ARG A 370 10.84 -10.05 10.75
CA ARG A 370 10.21 -8.84 10.18
C ARG A 370 11.21 -7.73 9.89
N GLY A 371 12.45 -7.84 10.36
CA GLY A 371 13.54 -6.90 10.08
C GLY A 371 13.58 -5.66 10.97
N PHE A 372 12.70 -5.52 11.97
CA PHE A 372 12.65 -4.38 12.88
C PHE A 372 12.15 -4.76 14.28
N HIS A 373 12.22 -3.85 15.24
CA HIS A 373 11.79 -4.08 16.62
C HIS A 373 10.27 -3.87 16.76
N ASN A 374 9.53 -4.85 17.27
CA ASN A 374 8.07 -4.78 17.46
C ASN A 374 7.56 -3.61 18.33
N TYR A 375 8.41 -3.00 19.17
CA TYR A 375 8.04 -1.83 20.00
C TYR A 375 8.39 -0.49 19.34
N SER A 376 9.05 -0.48 18.18
CA SER A 376 9.50 0.76 17.53
C SER A 376 8.32 1.67 17.18
N LEU A 377 7.23 1.11 16.66
CA LEU A 377 6.03 1.86 16.30
C LEU A 377 5.25 2.31 17.56
N PRO A 378 4.91 1.43 18.53
CA PRO A 378 4.29 1.85 19.78
C PRO A 378 5.04 2.98 20.51
N TYR A 379 6.36 2.88 20.66
CA TYR A 379 7.13 3.93 21.35
C TYR A 379 7.21 5.22 20.55
N SER A 380 7.23 5.14 19.22
CA SER A 380 7.11 6.35 18.40
C SER A 380 5.76 7.08 18.60
N TRP A 381 4.69 6.36 18.97
CA TRP A 381 3.42 6.97 19.35
C TRP A 381 3.47 7.61 20.75
N ASP A 382 4.15 7.00 21.71
CA ASP A 382 4.38 7.63 23.02
C ASP A 382 5.12 8.98 22.85
N VAL A 383 6.04 9.08 21.88
CA VAL A 383 6.72 10.35 21.55
C VAL A 383 5.76 11.35 20.91
N ARG A 384 5.00 10.96 19.89
CA ARG A 384 4.04 11.85 19.21
C ARG A 384 2.98 12.41 20.16
N LEU A 385 2.51 11.58 21.09
CA LEU A 385 1.49 11.93 22.07
C LEU A 385 2.06 12.63 23.31
N GLY A 386 3.38 12.85 23.39
CA GLY A 386 4.04 13.60 24.45
C GLY A 386 4.24 12.85 25.76
N HIS A 387 4.05 11.53 25.78
CA HIS A 387 4.22 10.70 26.97
C HIS A 387 5.70 10.39 27.28
N LYS A 388 6.54 10.35 26.25
CA LYS A 388 7.98 10.06 26.35
C LYS A 388 8.76 10.96 25.40
N ASP A 389 9.99 11.31 25.75
CA ASP A 389 10.89 11.98 24.80
C ASP A 389 11.53 10.97 23.82
N ARG A 390 11.96 11.49 22.67
CA ARG A 390 12.54 10.68 21.58
C ARG A 390 13.76 9.88 22.04
N ASP A 391 14.65 10.49 22.82
CA ASP A 391 15.92 9.87 23.17
C ASP A 391 15.71 8.77 24.21
N ALA A 392 14.82 8.97 25.18
CA ALA A 392 14.37 7.91 26.08
C ALA A 392 13.65 6.77 25.35
N ALA A 393 12.85 7.07 24.32
CA ALA A 393 12.20 6.04 23.50
C ALA A 393 13.22 5.17 22.77
N ARG A 394 14.29 5.78 22.23
CA ARG A 394 15.39 5.06 21.57
C ARG A 394 16.22 4.26 22.57
N GLU A 395 16.50 4.83 23.74
CA GLU A 395 17.26 4.17 24.79
C GLU A 395 16.57 2.90 25.32
N GLU A 396 15.23 2.84 25.31
CA GLU A 396 14.48 1.62 25.65
C GLU A 396 14.42 0.59 24.51
N LEU A 397 14.66 0.98 23.24
CA LEU A 397 14.73 0.05 22.11
C LEU A 397 16.13 -0.56 21.93
N ASP A 398 17.16 0.06 22.51
CA ASP A 398 18.55 -0.41 22.53
C ASP A 398 18.79 -1.39 23.70
N ASP A 399 17.87 -2.36 23.86
CA ASP A 399 17.99 -3.42 24.86
C ASP A 399 18.94 -4.52 24.34
N ASN A 400 19.96 -4.87 25.14
CA ASN A 400 20.84 -6.00 24.83
C ASN A 400 20.11 -7.33 25.02
N ILE A 401 19.64 -7.93 23.92
CA ILE A 401 18.97 -9.24 23.94
C ILE A 401 19.99 -10.35 24.19
N ASN A 402 19.77 -11.16 25.23
CA ASN A 402 20.59 -12.33 25.50
C ASN A 402 20.14 -13.51 24.62
N ILE A 403 20.90 -13.78 23.55
CA ILE A 403 20.59 -14.82 22.57
C ILE A 403 20.52 -16.22 23.20
N ASP A 404 21.34 -16.52 24.21
CA ASP A 404 21.33 -17.82 24.88
C ASP A 404 20.01 -18.03 25.63
N ASN A 405 19.52 -16.99 26.33
CA ASN A 405 18.23 -17.02 27.01
C ASN A 405 17.08 -17.14 26.01
N VAL A 406 17.15 -16.43 24.89
CA VAL A 406 16.15 -16.52 23.82
C VAL A 406 16.04 -17.96 23.33
N GLN A 407 17.16 -18.63 23.04
CA GLN A 407 17.12 -20.01 22.55
C GLN A 407 16.49 -20.96 23.56
N ILE A 408 16.79 -20.80 24.86
CA ILE A 408 16.16 -21.59 25.93
C ILE A 408 14.64 -21.40 25.94
N ILE A 409 14.17 -20.15 25.81
CA ILE A 409 12.73 -19.85 25.79
C ILE A 409 12.06 -20.44 24.55
N LEU A 410 12.68 -20.31 23.39
CA LEU A 410 12.19 -20.85 22.12
C LEU A 410 12.08 -22.38 22.13
N ASP A 411 13.07 -23.07 22.71
CA ASP A 411 13.05 -24.52 22.89
C ASP A 411 11.93 -24.94 23.86
N GLN A 412 11.70 -24.18 24.94
CA GLN A 412 10.64 -24.46 25.92
C GLN A 412 9.23 -24.35 25.34
N ILE A 413 9.00 -23.39 24.44
CA ILE A 413 7.72 -23.26 23.74
C ILE A 413 7.67 -24.09 22.46
N ASP A 414 8.77 -24.76 22.11
CA ASP A 414 8.98 -25.58 20.91
C ASP A 414 8.59 -24.79 19.64
N TYR A 415 9.28 -23.67 19.49
CA TYR A 415 9.15 -22.77 18.35
C TYR A 415 10.51 -22.57 17.69
N THR A 416 10.57 -22.85 16.40
CA THR A 416 11.73 -22.50 15.57
C THR A 416 11.40 -21.20 14.82
N PRO A 417 12.16 -20.11 15.03
CA PRO A 417 11.99 -18.88 14.26
C PRO A 417 12.10 -19.17 12.78
N ARG A 418 11.18 -18.63 11.99
CA ARG A 418 11.27 -18.73 10.54
C ARG A 418 12.50 -17.96 10.07
N GLU A 419 13.10 -18.39 8.96
CA GLU A 419 14.00 -17.51 8.23
C GLU A 419 13.21 -16.26 7.77
N GLY A 420 13.93 -15.15 7.69
CA GLY A 420 13.41 -13.85 8.10
C GLY A 420 12.44 -13.15 7.16
N VAL A 421 11.13 -13.41 7.27
CA VAL A 421 10.05 -12.84 6.43
C VAL A 421 9.91 -11.31 6.49
N ASN A 422 10.85 -10.54 5.94
CA ASN A 422 10.74 -9.08 5.86
C ASN A 422 9.36 -8.66 5.33
N ALA A 423 8.55 -8.13 6.25
CA ALA A 423 7.14 -7.84 6.04
C ALA A 423 6.97 -6.43 5.52
N ALA A 424 7.37 -6.24 4.26
CA ALA A 424 6.76 -5.33 3.31
C ALA A 424 7.45 -5.51 1.96
N GLY A 425 6.79 -6.20 1.03
CA GLY A 425 7.19 -6.23 -0.39
C GLY A 425 7.74 -7.55 -0.95
N GLY A 426 7.72 -8.67 -0.22
CA GLY A 426 8.25 -9.94 -0.72
C GLY A 426 7.54 -10.48 -1.98
N LYS A 427 8.31 -10.89 -3.00
CA LYS A 427 7.81 -11.52 -4.24
C LYS A 427 7.21 -12.89 -3.94
N ARG A 428 6.09 -13.24 -4.60
CA ARG A 428 5.42 -14.54 -4.47
C ARG A 428 5.86 -15.47 -5.61
N TYR A 429 6.10 -16.75 -5.34
CA TYR A 429 6.57 -17.77 -6.27
C TYR A 429 5.66 -18.99 -6.25
N LEU A 430 5.33 -19.52 -7.43
CA LEU A 430 4.62 -20.78 -7.55
C LEU A 430 5.63 -21.93 -7.39
N THR A 431 5.39 -22.83 -6.43
CA THR A 431 6.31 -23.94 -6.11
C THR A 431 5.58 -25.27 -6.22
N ALA A 432 6.14 -26.22 -6.96
CA ALA A 432 5.64 -27.59 -7.09
C ALA A 432 6.49 -28.57 -6.29
N TYR A 433 5.86 -29.31 -5.39
CA TYR A 433 6.46 -30.40 -4.64
C TYR A 433 6.09 -31.71 -5.31
N TYR A 434 7.06 -32.58 -5.57
CA TYR A 434 6.81 -33.85 -6.26
C TYR A 434 7.59 -35.02 -5.66
N VAL A 435 6.97 -36.20 -5.69
CA VAL A 435 7.55 -37.46 -5.25
C VAL A 435 7.85 -38.30 -6.49
N SER A 436 9.07 -38.83 -6.55
CA SER A 436 9.57 -39.70 -7.61
C SER A 436 10.74 -40.53 -7.08
N SER A 437 11.15 -41.57 -7.81
CA SER A 437 12.28 -42.43 -7.40
C SER A 437 13.65 -41.73 -7.34
N GLY A 438 13.75 -40.50 -7.85
CA GLY A 438 14.92 -39.64 -7.78
C GLY A 438 14.63 -38.28 -8.43
N ALA A 439 15.37 -37.24 -8.06
CA ALA A 439 15.14 -35.88 -8.55
C ALA A 439 15.16 -35.81 -10.10
N ILE A 440 14.16 -35.13 -10.65
CA ILE A 440 13.98 -34.87 -12.08
C ILE A 440 14.49 -33.47 -12.36
N ASP A 441 15.12 -33.28 -13.53
CA ASP A 441 15.57 -31.97 -13.99
C ASP A 441 14.40 -30.97 -14.07
N PRO A 442 14.45 -29.83 -13.34
CA PRO A 442 13.39 -28.82 -13.37
C PRO A 442 13.09 -28.28 -14.77
N GLU A 443 14.06 -28.15 -15.68
CA GLU A 443 13.79 -27.66 -17.04
C GLU A 443 13.06 -28.70 -17.90
N ALA A 444 13.27 -29.99 -17.65
CA ALA A 444 12.47 -31.04 -18.29
C ALA A 444 11.00 -30.97 -17.83
N LEU A 445 10.75 -30.73 -16.54
CA LEU A 445 9.41 -30.54 -15.98
C LEU A 445 8.74 -29.28 -16.53
N LYS A 446 9.45 -28.14 -16.59
CA LYS A 446 8.92 -26.91 -17.20
C LYS A 446 8.62 -27.09 -18.69
N SER A 447 9.51 -27.73 -19.45
CA SER A 447 9.31 -27.99 -20.88
C SER A 447 8.07 -28.85 -21.14
N GLN A 448 7.80 -29.85 -20.30
CA GLN A 448 6.58 -30.64 -20.38
C GLN A 448 5.35 -29.82 -20.03
N LEU A 449 5.39 -29.07 -18.92
CA LEU A 449 4.24 -28.25 -18.51
C LEU A 449 3.89 -27.19 -19.56
N ARG A 450 4.88 -26.57 -20.22
CA ARG A 450 4.68 -25.60 -21.32
C ARG A 450 3.97 -26.18 -22.54
N GLN A 451 3.98 -27.50 -22.73
CA GLN A 451 3.25 -28.14 -23.83
C GLN A 451 1.74 -28.21 -23.55
N GLN A 452 1.33 -28.12 -22.28
CA GLN A 452 -0.04 -28.34 -21.83
C GLN A 452 -0.66 -27.12 -21.13
N LEU A 453 0.15 -26.22 -20.57
CA LEU A 453 -0.25 -25.10 -19.72
C LEU A 453 0.38 -23.77 -20.20
N PRO A 454 -0.29 -22.61 -20.00
CA PRO A 454 0.28 -21.28 -20.24
C PRO A 454 1.49 -20.96 -19.34
N GLU A 455 2.33 -19.98 -19.72
CA GLU A 455 3.58 -19.65 -18.99
C GLU A 455 3.32 -19.24 -17.52
N ASP A 456 2.22 -18.54 -17.23
CA ASP A 456 1.86 -18.13 -15.87
C ASP A 456 1.48 -19.30 -14.93
N TYR A 457 1.17 -20.48 -15.49
CA TYR A 457 0.84 -21.70 -14.75
C TYR A 457 2.09 -22.56 -14.49
N ILE A 458 3.26 -22.16 -14.99
CA ILE A 458 4.49 -22.92 -14.83
C ILE A 458 5.13 -22.58 -13.47
N PRO A 459 5.28 -23.55 -12.55
CA PRO A 459 5.95 -23.32 -11.27
C PRO A 459 7.37 -22.78 -11.45
N SER A 460 7.70 -21.76 -10.67
CA SER A 460 9.03 -21.14 -10.64
C SER A 460 10.05 -22.05 -9.94
N HIS A 461 9.59 -22.89 -9.01
CA HIS A 461 10.42 -23.81 -8.24
C HIS A 461 9.83 -25.23 -8.23
N PHE A 462 10.70 -26.24 -8.25
CA PHE A 462 10.34 -27.66 -8.15
C PHE A 462 11.14 -28.31 -7.03
N VAL A 463 10.46 -28.88 -6.04
CA VAL A 463 11.07 -29.48 -4.86
C VAL A 463 10.80 -30.99 -4.89
N HIS A 464 11.87 -31.78 -4.96
CA HIS A 464 11.79 -33.24 -4.86
C HIS A 464 11.62 -33.64 -3.39
N MET A 465 10.68 -34.54 -3.12
CA MET A 465 10.41 -35.08 -1.80
C MET A 465 10.38 -36.60 -1.82
N ASP A 466 10.87 -37.24 -0.75
CA ASP A 466 10.73 -38.68 -0.56
C ASP A 466 9.26 -39.07 -0.29
N THR A 467 8.52 -38.22 0.44
CA THR A 467 7.08 -38.36 0.73
C THR A 467 6.44 -36.99 0.98
N LEU A 468 5.17 -36.80 0.62
CA LEU A 468 4.40 -35.60 1.00
C LEU A 468 3.88 -35.72 2.45
N PRO A 469 4.01 -34.66 3.29
CA PRO A 469 3.50 -34.68 4.65
C PRO A 469 1.96 -34.72 4.67
N LEU A 470 1.38 -35.45 5.61
CA LEU A 470 -0.07 -35.61 5.75
C LEU A 470 -0.55 -35.17 7.15
N THR A 471 -1.70 -34.50 7.18
CA THR A 471 -2.46 -34.17 8.40
C THR A 471 -3.05 -35.43 9.05
N GLY A 472 -3.53 -35.33 10.30
CA GLY A 472 -4.21 -36.44 11.00
C GLY A 472 -5.46 -37.00 10.31
N ASN A 473 -5.98 -36.31 9.29
CA ASN A 473 -7.09 -36.73 8.43
C ASN A 473 -6.64 -37.29 7.07
N CYS A 474 -5.35 -37.65 6.91
CA CYS A 474 -4.76 -38.19 5.68
C CYS A 474 -4.84 -37.26 4.45
N LYS A 475 -4.97 -35.94 4.65
CA LYS A 475 -4.81 -34.91 3.60
C LYS A 475 -3.41 -34.32 3.64
N ILE A 476 -2.91 -33.80 2.51
CA ILE A 476 -1.59 -33.14 2.44
C ILE A 476 -1.53 -31.98 3.44
N ASP A 477 -0.52 -32.00 4.29
CA ASP A 477 -0.23 -30.93 5.26
C ASP A 477 0.64 -29.86 4.60
N ARG A 478 -0.02 -28.90 3.93
CA ARG A 478 0.64 -27.80 3.21
C ARG A 478 1.42 -26.84 4.12
N ALA A 479 1.18 -26.86 5.43
CA ALA A 479 1.94 -26.05 6.38
C ALA A 479 3.28 -26.71 6.75
N ALA A 480 3.42 -28.01 6.53
CA ALA A 480 4.63 -28.79 6.80
C ALA A 480 5.52 -28.99 5.55
N LEU A 481 5.16 -28.40 4.40
CA LEU A 481 5.99 -28.43 3.20
C LEU A 481 7.26 -27.56 3.42
N PRO A 482 8.46 -28.07 3.11
CA PRO A 482 9.69 -27.31 3.29
C PRO A 482 9.70 -26.09 2.36
N PRO A 483 10.26 -24.95 2.76
CA PRO A 483 10.48 -23.86 1.81
C PRO A 483 11.37 -24.34 0.65
N PRO A 484 11.16 -23.86 -0.59
CA PRO A 484 12.12 -24.14 -1.66
C PRO A 484 13.49 -23.62 -1.21
N ASP A 485 14.55 -24.41 -1.35
CA ASP A 485 15.92 -23.99 -1.00
C ASP A 485 16.24 -22.69 -1.75
N MET A 486 16.16 -21.54 -1.06
CA MET A 486 16.32 -20.21 -1.65
C MET A 486 17.80 -19.81 -1.74
N VAL A 487 18.64 -20.76 -2.16
CA VAL A 487 20.00 -20.45 -2.62
C VAL A 487 19.87 -19.76 -3.99
N ARG A 488 19.51 -18.47 -3.97
CA ARG A 488 19.10 -17.69 -5.16
C ARG A 488 17.91 -18.34 -5.87
N PRO A 489 17.13 -17.58 -6.65
CA PRO A 489 16.32 -18.22 -7.66
C PRO A 489 17.27 -19.06 -8.51
N GLN A 490 17.02 -20.37 -8.62
CA GLN A 490 17.32 -21.06 -9.87
C GLN A 490 16.32 -20.54 -10.94
N MET A 491 16.36 -19.23 -11.19
CA MET A 491 16.17 -18.74 -12.54
C MET A 491 17.29 -19.37 -13.36
N ALA A 492 17.02 -19.75 -14.59
CA ALA A 492 17.95 -20.44 -15.48
C ALA A 492 19.23 -19.65 -15.82
N SER A 493 19.52 -18.55 -15.12
CA SER A 493 20.78 -17.83 -15.18
C SER A 493 21.19 -17.35 -13.79
N GLU A 494 22.42 -17.67 -13.38
CA GLU A 494 23.08 -17.01 -12.27
C GLU A 494 22.99 -15.48 -12.43
N TYR A 495 22.88 -14.75 -11.31
CA TYR A 495 23.04 -13.29 -11.32
C TYR A 495 24.35 -12.94 -12.04
N ALA A 496 24.20 -12.45 -13.26
CA ALA A 496 25.29 -11.97 -14.07
C ALA A 496 25.31 -10.45 -13.88
N ALA A 497 26.37 -9.97 -13.24
CA ALA A 497 26.59 -8.54 -13.08
C ALA A 497 26.75 -7.90 -14.47
N PRO A 498 26.24 -6.67 -14.67
CA PRO A 498 26.47 -5.95 -15.91
C PRO A 498 27.97 -5.73 -16.16
N GLU A 499 28.41 -6.15 -17.35
CA GLU A 499 29.76 -6.01 -17.87
C GLU A 499 29.80 -4.93 -18.96
N GLY A 500 30.50 -3.85 -18.62
CA GLY A 500 30.67 -2.69 -19.48
C GLY A 500 29.59 -1.64 -19.30
N GLN A 501 29.79 -0.51 -19.97
CA GLN A 501 29.02 0.71 -19.75
C GLN A 501 27.54 0.55 -20.15
N VAL A 502 27.25 -0.12 -21.26
CA VAL A 502 25.89 -0.30 -21.79
C VAL A 502 25.00 -1.09 -20.83
N GLU A 503 25.46 -2.26 -20.39
CA GLU A 503 24.68 -3.12 -19.47
C GLU A 503 24.50 -2.44 -18.11
N THR A 504 25.52 -1.75 -17.62
CA THR A 504 25.46 -1.04 -16.32
C THR A 504 24.41 0.06 -16.36
N THR A 505 24.37 0.82 -17.45
CA THR A 505 23.40 1.88 -17.65
C THR A 505 21.98 1.32 -17.80
N LEU A 506 21.77 0.27 -18.60
CA LEU A 506 20.45 -0.36 -18.73
C LEU A 506 19.97 -0.95 -17.40
N ALA A 507 20.84 -1.63 -16.65
CA ALA A 507 20.51 -2.20 -15.35
C ALA A 507 20.08 -1.12 -14.33
N LYS A 508 20.74 0.05 -14.34
CA LYS A 508 20.35 1.19 -13.50
C LYS A 508 19.01 1.81 -13.92
N ILE A 509 18.77 1.92 -15.22
CA ILE A 509 17.49 2.43 -15.74
C ILE A 509 16.36 1.48 -15.35
N TRP A 510 16.54 0.18 -15.55
CA TRP A 510 15.55 -0.84 -15.19
C TRP A 510 15.31 -0.86 -13.69
N ALA A 511 16.37 -0.85 -12.88
CA ALA A 511 16.27 -0.73 -11.42
C ALA A 511 15.45 0.50 -11.00
N ARG A 512 15.71 1.66 -11.60
CA ARG A 512 14.97 2.90 -11.30
C ARG A 512 13.50 2.82 -11.71
N VAL A 513 13.20 2.33 -12.90
CA VAL A 513 11.83 2.28 -13.44
C VAL A 513 10.98 1.24 -12.69
N PHE A 514 11.56 0.10 -12.34
CA PHE A 514 10.89 -0.97 -11.61
C PHE A 514 10.93 -0.80 -10.08
N GLY A 515 11.68 0.18 -9.56
CA GLY A 515 11.86 0.39 -8.12
C GLY A 515 12.62 -0.75 -7.43
N LEU A 516 13.63 -1.33 -8.10
CA LEU A 516 14.44 -2.45 -7.63
C LEU A 516 15.85 -1.98 -7.23
N ASP A 517 16.49 -2.64 -6.26
CA ASP A 517 17.86 -2.31 -5.83
C ASP A 517 18.91 -2.61 -6.91
N ARG A 518 18.74 -3.71 -7.65
CA ARG A 518 19.64 -4.12 -8.75
C ARG A 518 18.91 -5.03 -9.74
N VAL A 519 19.34 -4.98 -11.00
CA VAL A 519 18.85 -5.83 -12.10
C VAL A 519 20.05 -6.55 -12.71
N GLY A 520 19.98 -7.88 -12.80
CA GLY A 520 20.96 -8.72 -13.48
C GLY A 520 20.79 -8.69 -14.99
N VAL A 521 21.86 -8.98 -15.75
CA VAL A 521 21.76 -8.80 -17.22
C VAL A 521 20.83 -9.79 -17.91
N ASN A 522 20.53 -10.91 -17.26
CA ASN A 522 19.64 -11.95 -17.76
C ASN A 522 18.23 -11.86 -17.17
N ASP A 523 17.94 -10.86 -16.32
CA ASP A 523 16.61 -10.66 -15.77
C ASP A 523 15.65 -10.26 -16.90
N ASN A 524 14.47 -10.89 -16.95
CA ASN A 524 13.50 -10.68 -18.01
C ASN A 524 12.57 -9.49 -17.72
N PHE A 525 12.44 -8.59 -18.69
CA PHE A 525 11.62 -7.38 -18.67
C PHE A 525 10.19 -7.61 -18.18
N PHE A 526 9.54 -8.69 -18.64
CA PHE A 526 8.15 -8.98 -18.30
C PHE A 526 8.02 -9.57 -16.90
N GLU A 527 8.98 -10.40 -16.48
CA GLU A 527 9.04 -10.97 -15.12
C GLU A 527 9.30 -9.91 -14.05
N LEU A 528 9.91 -8.79 -14.44
CA LEU A 528 10.09 -7.61 -13.59
C LEU A 528 8.87 -6.69 -13.54
N GLY A 529 7.80 -6.99 -14.30
CA GLY A 529 6.55 -6.22 -14.32
C GLY A 529 6.47 -5.19 -15.47
N GLY A 530 7.23 -5.38 -16.54
CA GLY A 530 7.23 -4.47 -17.69
C GLY A 530 5.95 -4.52 -18.53
N ASP A 531 5.43 -3.33 -18.89
CA ASP A 531 4.32 -3.15 -19.83
C ASP A 531 4.70 -2.18 -20.98
N SER A 532 3.74 -1.85 -21.84
CA SER A 532 3.95 -0.95 -22.98
C SER A 532 4.34 0.49 -22.59
N ILE A 533 3.90 0.99 -21.41
CA ILE A 533 4.22 2.33 -20.91
C ILE A 533 5.63 2.32 -20.30
N VAL A 534 5.90 1.34 -19.43
CA VAL A 534 7.22 1.11 -18.82
C VAL A 534 8.30 0.89 -19.88
N ASN A 535 7.96 0.21 -20.97
CA ASN A 535 8.86 0.05 -22.11
C ASN A 535 9.23 1.41 -22.74
N ILE A 536 8.24 2.24 -23.05
CA ILE A 536 8.49 3.59 -23.61
C ILE A 536 9.34 4.43 -22.65
N GLN A 537 9.11 4.32 -21.34
CA GLN A 537 9.92 4.99 -20.31
C GLN A 537 11.37 4.51 -20.30
N ILE A 538 11.61 3.19 -20.31
CA ILE A 538 12.95 2.61 -20.37
C ILE A 538 13.68 3.06 -21.63
N VAL A 539 13.00 3.04 -22.78
CA VAL A 539 13.57 3.52 -24.05
C VAL A 539 13.94 5.00 -23.99
N ALA A 540 13.08 5.84 -23.41
CA ALA A 540 13.35 7.26 -23.25
C ALA A 540 14.53 7.54 -22.31
N LEU A 541 14.60 6.83 -21.17
CA LEU A 541 15.71 6.94 -20.22
C LEU A 541 17.03 6.38 -20.80
N ALA A 542 16.96 5.28 -21.55
CA ALA A 542 18.11 4.72 -22.26
C ALA A 542 18.65 5.72 -23.28
N ALA A 543 17.77 6.40 -24.01
CA ALA A 543 18.15 7.45 -24.95
C ALA A 543 18.82 8.65 -24.25
N LYS A 544 18.38 9.04 -23.04
CA LYS A 544 19.04 10.09 -22.23
C LYS A 544 20.51 9.72 -21.92
N GLU A 545 20.79 8.44 -21.74
CA GLU A 545 22.13 7.91 -21.47
C GLU A 545 22.90 7.53 -22.75
N GLY A 546 22.37 7.89 -23.93
CA GLY A 546 23.00 7.63 -25.23
C GLY A 546 22.84 6.20 -25.76
N LEU A 547 21.97 5.39 -25.15
CA LEU A 547 21.64 4.03 -25.57
C LEU A 547 20.37 4.03 -26.41
N MET A 548 20.49 3.79 -27.72
CA MET A 548 19.35 3.83 -28.63
C MET A 548 18.69 2.45 -28.71
N LEU A 549 17.42 2.40 -28.27
CA LEU A 549 16.54 1.24 -28.29
C LEU A 549 15.20 1.64 -28.92
N SER A 550 14.53 0.69 -29.58
CA SER A 550 13.11 0.84 -29.93
C SER A 550 12.23 0.08 -28.93
N PRO A 551 10.97 0.49 -28.73
CA PRO A 551 10.05 -0.28 -27.88
C PRO A 551 9.91 -1.73 -28.35
N GLN A 552 9.89 -1.96 -29.66
CA GLN A 552 9.85 -3.31 -30.25
C GLN A 552 11.07 -4.14 -29.84
N GLN A 553 12.26 -3.55 -29.78
CA GLN A 553 13.47 -4.27 -29.36
C GLN A 553 13.42 -4.71 -27.89
N VAL A 554 12.83 -3.92 -26.99
CA VAL A 554 12.66 -4.33 -25.59
C VAL A 554 11.68 -5.51 -25.47
N PHE A 555 10.69 -5.61 -26.36
CA PHE A 555 9.80 -6.78 -26.43
C PHE A 555 10.47 -8.02 -27.05
N GLU A 556 11.22 -7.83 -28.14
CA GLU A 556 11.89 -8.92 -28.86
C GLU A 556 13.11 -9.48 -28.12
N TYR A 557 13.78 -8.63 -27.33
CA TYR A 557 14.99 -8.95 -26.57
C TYR A 557 14.75 -8.57 -25.10
N PRO A 558 14.01 -9.39 -24.35
CA PRO A 558 13.50 -9.02 -23.05
C PRO A 558 14.55 -9.04 -21.93
N THR A 559 15.83 -9.23 -22.21
CA THR A 559 16.91 -9.19 -21.19
C THR A 559 17.98 -8.17 -21.57
N ILE A 560 18.70 -7.62 -20.58
CA ILE A 560 19.77 -6.63 -20.83
C ILE A 560 20.92 -7.22 -21.64
N ALA A 561 21.26 -8.50 -21.44
CA ALA A 561 22.28 -9.23 -22.17
C ALA A 561 21.94 -9.40 -23.66
N GLU A 562 20.65 -9.57 -23.97
CA GLU A 562 20.15 -9.59 -25.34
C GLU A 562 20.06 -8.17 -25.91
N LEU A 563 19.60 -7.21 -25.12
CA LEU A 563 19.53 -5.79 -25.51
C LEU A 563 20.90 -5.25 -25.86
N LYS A 564 21.97 -5.60 -25.14
CA LYS A 564 23.33 -5.21 -25.51
C LYS A 564 23.71 -5.57 -26.96
N LYS A 565 23.20 -6.69 -27.48
CA LYS A 565 23.53 -7.16 -28.83
C LYS A 565 22.82 -6.35 -29.92
N VAL A 566 21.67 -5.74 -29.57
CA VAL A 566 20.80 -5.02 -30.50
C VAL A 566 20.73 -3.52 -30.23
N VAL A 567 21.27 -3.06 -29.08
CA VAL A 567 21.62 -1.67 -28.81
C VAL A 567 22.56 -1.26 -29.92
N GLY A 568 21.98 -0.62 -30.91
CA GLY A 568 22.75 -0.06 -31.97
C GLY A 568 23.50 1.13 -31.42
N THR A 569 24.78 1.23 -31.77
CA THR A 569 25.29 2.51 -32.30
C THR A 569 24.55 2.81 -33.59
N ALA A 570 23.22 2.94 -33.53
CA ALA A 570 22.46 3.56 -34.59
C ALA A 570 23.10 4.94 -34.73
N THR A 571 23.51 5.26 -35.96
CA THR A 571 24.06 6.55 -36.34
C THR A 571 23.29 7.60 -35.56
N LYS A 572 23.98 8.41 -34.75
CA LYS A 572 23.42 9.61 -34.16
C LYS A 572 22.51 10.22 -35.23
N LEU A 573 21.20 10.04 -35.14
CA LEU A 573 20.32 11.14 -35.44
C LEU A 573 20.77 12.11 -34.38
N ALA A 574 21.67 13.00 -34.79
CA ALA A 574 22.24 13.99 -33.92
C ALA A 574 21.06 14.85 -33.52
N SER A 575 20.36 14.44 -32.47
CA SER A 575 19.20 15.14 -31.96
C SER A 575 19.68 16.55 -31.69
N GLU A 576 19.05 17.51 -32.35
CA GLU A 576 19.49 18.88 -32.33
C GLU A 576 19.38 19.42 -30.90
N GLN A 577 20.52 19.51 -30.20
CA GLN A 577 20.56 20.01 -28.84
C GLN A 577 20.42 21.53 -28.77
N GLY A 578 20.56 22.20 -29.91
CA GLY A 578 20.39 23.64 -30.04
C GLY A 578 18.94 24.08 -29.93
N LYS A 579 18.74 25.40 -29.99
CA LYS A 579 17.42 26.00 -30.11
C LYS A 579 16.89 25.77 -31.52
N LEU A 580 15.75 25.10 -31.63
CA LEU A 580 15.11 24.91 -32.93
C LEU A 580 14.23 26.08 -33.34
N SER A 581 14.20 26.34 -34.65
CA SER A 581 13.34 27.33 -35.29
C SER A 581 12.99 26.89 -36.71
N GLY A 582 11.94 27.50 -37.27
CA GLY A 582 11.49 27.26 -38.64
C GLY A 582 10.22 26.43 -38.74
N ALA A 583 9.90 26.02 -39.97
CA ALA A 583 8.67 25.28 -40.27
C ALA A 583 8.69 23.87 -39.67
N VAL A 584 7.52 23.39 -39.24
CA VAL A 584 7.29 22.04 -38.75
C VAL A 584 6.21 21.40 -39.62
N THR A 585 6.47 20.20 -40.13
CA THR A 585 5.44 19.43 -40.84
C THR A 585 4.37 19.01 -39.85
N LEU A 586 3.11 19.36 -40.13
CA LEU A 586 1.98 18.95 -39.29
C LEU A 586 1.90 17.42 -39.21
N THR A 587 1.69 16.92 -38.00
CA THR A 587 1.44 15.51 -37.75
C THR A 587 0.00 15.13 -38.13
N PRO A 588 -0.33 13.84 -38.36
CA PRO A 588 -1.68 13.41 -38.71
C PRO A 588 -2.76 13.87 -37.71
N ILE A 589 -2.44 13.90 -36.41
CA ILE A 589 -3.39 14.36 -35.39
C ILE A 589 -3.65 15.86 -35.47
N GLN A 590 -2.63 16.67 -35.77
CA GLN A 590 -2.79 18.11 -35.97
C GLN A 590 -3.55 18.41 -37.27
N HIS A 591 -3.30 17.66 -38.35
CA HIS A 591 -4.12 17.73 -39.56
C HIS A 591 -5.59 17.40 -39.28
N ARG A 592 -5.87 16.32 -38.54
CA ARG A 592 -7.23 15.94 -38.13
C ARG A 592 -7.89 17.01 -37.25
N TYR A 593 -7.13 17.64 -36.37
CA TYR A 593 -7.63 18.74 -35.53
C TYR A 593 -8.10 19.92 -36.39
N PHE A 594 -7.26 20.42 -37.29
CA PHE A 594 -7.60 21.55 -38.14
C PHE A 594 -8.66 21.25 -39.20
N ALA A 595 -8.77 19.99 -39.65
CA ALA A 595 -9.81 19.56 -40.59
C ALA A 595 -11.24 19.69 -40.04
N GLN A 596 -11.41 19.78 -38.72
CA GLN A 596 -12.73 19.98 -38.09
C GLN A 596 -13.26 21.41 -38.24
N ALA A 597 -12.43 22.37 -38.71
CA ALA A 597 -12.82 23.77 -38.92
C ALA A 597 -13.50 24.42 -37.70
N LEU A 598 -12.94 24.19 -36.50
CA LEU A 598 -13.47 24.71 -35.24
C LEU A 598 -13.51 26.24 -35.23
N GLU A 599 -14.57 26.83 -34.68
CA GLU A 599 -14.70 28.28 -34.52
C GLU A 599 -13.66 28.87 -33.56
N THR A 600 -13.24 28.10 -32.55
CA THR A 600 -12.27 28.50 -31.52
C THR A 600 -11.14 27.47 -31.38
N PRO A 601 -10.22 27.40 -32.35
CA PRO A 601 -9.15 26.40 -32.38
C PRO A 601 -8.09 26.62 -31.29
N ASP A 602 -8.19 27.68 -30.49
CA ASP A 602 -7.26 27.96 -29.39
C ASP A 602 -7.66 27.32 -28.06
N LYS A 603 -8.88 26.76 -27.98
CA LYS A 603 -9.50 26.37 -26.71
C LYS A 603 -9.44 24.88 -26.44
N TYR A 604 -8.53 24.17 -27.12
CA TYR A 604 -8.31 22.74 -26.91
C TYR A 604 -7.05 22.51 -26.07
N ALA A 605 -7.23 22.47 -24.75
CA ALA A 605 -6.14 22.44 -23.79
C ALA A 605 -6.21 21.25 -22.83
N GLN A 606 -5.07 20.91 -22.25
CA GLN A 606 -4.97 20.07 -21.06
C GLN A 606 -4.58 20.94 -19.86
N VAL A 607 -5.23 20.70 -18.73
CA VAL A 607 -5.00 21.45 -17.48
C VAL A 607 -4.62 20.48 -16.38
N VAL A 608 -3.51 20.75 -15.70
CA VAL A 608 -3.04 20.00 -14.53
C VAL A 608 -2.98 20.94 -13.33
N LEU A 609 -3.47 20.48 -12.18
CA LEU A 609 -3.43 21.19 -10.91
C LEU A 609 -2.47 20.47 -9.95
N LEU A 610 -1.43 21.19 -9.50
CA LEU A 610 -0.38 20.68 -8.64
C LEU A 610 -0.56 21.21 -7.21
N ASP A 611 -0.48 20.32 -6.23
CA ASP A 611 -0.35 20.67 -4.81
C ASP A 611 1.13 20.90 -4.46
N VAL A 612 1.46 22.06 -3.87
CA VAL A 612 2.85 22.42 -3.56
C VAL A 612 3.06 22.53 -2.05
N SER A 613 3.86 21.62 -1.47
CA SER A 613 4.10 21.55 -0.02
C SER A 613 4.91 22.71 0.56
N THR A 614 5.55 23.52 -0.27
CA THR A 614 6.36 24.69 0.14
C THR A 614 5.80 26.00 -0.43
N PRO A 615 6.08 27.16 0.18
CA PRO A 615 5.76 28.45 -0.42
C PRO A 615 6.32 28.57 -1.85
N VAL A 616 5.46 28.90 -2.81
CA VAL A 616 5.86 29.04 -4.22
C VAL A 616 6.57 30.38 -4.42
N ASN A 617 7.84 30.34 -4.82
CA ASN A 617 8.53 31.53 -5.28
C ASN A 617 8.23 31.75 -6.76
N VAL A 618 7.32 32.68 -7.05
CA VAL A 618 6.84 32.97 -8.41
C VAL A 618 7.97 33.34 -9.37
N LEU A 619 9.01 34.04 -8.90
CA LEU A 619 10.16 34.42 -9.74
C LEU A 619 11.00 33.21 -10.15
N VAL A 620 11.21 32.28 -9.21
CA VAL A 620 11.92 31.02 -9.48
C VAL A 620 11.11 30.12 -10.39
N LEU A 621 9.78 30.07 -10.18
CA LEU A 621 8.87 29.34 -11.05
C LEU A 621 8.90 29.90 -12.48
N GLU A 622 8.89 31.22 -12.63
CA GLU A 622 9.00 31.86 -13.95
C GLU A 622 10.31 31.50 -14.66
N GLU A 623 11.42 31.48 -13.93
CA GLU A 623 12.73 31.10 -14.47
C GLU A 623 12.78 29.61 -14.88
N ALA A 624 12.27 28.73 -14.02
CA ALA A 624 12.18 27.30 -14.31
C ALA A 624 11.31 27.01 -15.54
N LEU A 625 10.14 27.64 -15.64
CA LEU A 625 9.26 27.51 -16.81
C LEU A 625 9.90 28.07 -18.07
N ARG A 626 10.66 29.17 -17.97
CA ARG A 626 11.41 29.73 -19.10
C ARG A 626 12.46 28.75 -19.62
N MET A 627 13.15 28.05 -18.72
CA MET A 627 14.07 26.97 -19.08
C MET A 627 13.34 25.80 -19.75
N LEU A 628 12.20 25.39 -19.20
CA LEU A 628 11.37 24.32 -19.75
C LEU A 628 10.93 24.62 -21.18
N VAL A 629 10.43 25.84 -21.44
CA VAL A 629 10.02 26.31 -22.78
C VAL A 629 11.20 26.41 -23.75
N GLN A 630 12.40 26.71 -23.27
CA GLN A 630 13.61 26.72 -24.12
C GLN A 630 14.09 25.31 -24.45
N HIS A 631 13.94 24.38 -23.50
CA HIS A 631 14.35 23.00 -23.65
C HIS A 631 13.40 22.23 -24.59
N HIS A 632 12.10 22.35 -24.37
CA HIS A 632 11.06 21.66 -25.15
C HIS A 632 10.57 22.52 -26.31
N ASP A 633 11.23 22.41 -27.46
CA ASP A 633 11.02 23.32 -28.61
C ASP A 633 9.56 23.37 -29.10
N VAL A 634 8.81 22.26 -28.95
CA VAL A 634 7.41 22.17 -29.35
C VAL A 634 6.51 23.14 -28.60
N LEU A 635 6.84 23.50 -27.34
CA LEU A 635 6.08 24.47 -26.54
C LEU A 635 6.13 25.88 -27.14
N ARG A 636 7.16 26.17 -27.95
CA ARG A 636 7.34 27.45 -28.66
C ARG A 636 6.66 27.48 -30.02
N SER A 637 5.95 26.42 -30.39
CA SER A 637 5.22 26.36 -31.66
C SER A 637 4.14 27.44 -31.72
N ARG A 638 3.88 27.94 -32.92
CA ARG A 638 2.66 28.62 -33.29
C ARG A 638 2.07 28.01 -34.55
N PHE A 639 0.77 28.15 -34.73
CA PHE A 639 -0.01 27.65 -35.84
C PHE A 639 -0.66 28.82 -36.55
N VAL A 640 -0.42 28.92 -37.86
CA VAL A 640 -0.91 30.02 -38.69
C VAL A 640 -1.70 29.43 -39.84
N LEU A 641 -2.86 30.00 -40.13
CA LEU A 641 -3.64 29.69 -41.33
C LEU A 641 -3.25 30.67 -42.44
N ASP A 642 -2.78 30.15 -43.58
CA ASP A 642 -2.55 30.91 -44.80
C ASP A 642 -3.32 30.33 -46.00
N ASP A 643 -3.10 30.88 -47.20
CA ASP A 643 -3.78 30.47 -48.44
C ASP A 643 -3.57 28.98 -48.79
N ASN A 644 -2.52 28.34 -48.27
CA ASN A 644 -2.21 26.92 -48.49
C ASN A 644 -2.67 26.03 -47.31
N GLY A 645 -3.33 26.61 -46.30
CA GLY A 645 -3.85 25.91 -45.14
C GLY A 645 -3.08 26.20 -43.85
N TRP A 646 -3.29 25.35 -42.85
CA TRP A 646 -2.62 25.48 -41.56
C TRP A 646 -1.15 25.07 -41.66
N ARG A 647 -0.26 25.88 -41.07
CA ARG A 647 1.16 25.57 -40.92
C ARG A 647 1.61 25.74 -39.48
N GLN A 648 2.48 24.85 -39.01
CA GLN A 648 3.17 24.97 -37.73
C GLN A 648 4.55 25.55 -37.95
N GLU A 649 4.97 26.48 -37.09
CA GLU A 649 6.33 26.98 -37.06
C GLU A 649 6.81 27.24 -35.63
N ILE A 650 8.11 27.09 -35.41
CA ILE A 650 8.77 27.46 -34.17
C ILE A 650 9.50 28.78 -34.43
N PRO A 651 9.03 29.92 -33.89
CA PRO A 651 9.65 31.21 -34.15
C PRO A 651 11.06 31.29 -33.56
N ASP A 652 11.97 31.94 -34.30
CA ASP A 652 13.29 32.26 -33.77
C ASP A 652 13.24 33.52 -32.90
N THR A 653 12.58 33.43 -31.74
CA THR A 653 12.51 34.53 -30.77
C THR A 653 13.28 34.21 -29.50
N THR A 654 14.02 35.18 -28.98
CA THR A 654 14.68 35.12 -27.66
C THR A 654 13.75 35.55 -26.53
N GLN A 655 12.58 36.12 -26.86
CA GLN A 655 11.59 36.62 -25.92
C GLN A 655 10.42 35.62 -25.79
N ASN A 656 10.69 34.42 -25.28
CA ASN A 656 9.63 33.50 -24.85
C ASN A 656 9.12 33.97 -23.48
N ARG A 657 8.18 34.92 -23.47
CA ARG A 657 7.57 35.39 -22.22
C ARG A 657 6.62 34.31 -21.72
N VAL A 658 7.03 33.61 -20.67
CA VAL A 658 6.11 32.79 -19.87
C VAL A 658 5.20 33.73 -19.09
N THR A 659 3.90 33.45 -19.07
CA THR A 659 2.93 34.23 -18.30
C THR A 659 2.53 33.43 -17.07
N ILE A 660 2.66 34.05 -15.90
CA ILE A 660 2.15 33.53 -14.64
C ILE A 660 1.10 34.49 -14.11
N THR A 661 -0.11 33.99 -13.86
CA THR A 661 -1.17 34.73 -13.19
C THR A 661 -1.20 34.31 -11.72
N SER A 662 -0.99 35.25 -10.80
CA SER A 662 -1.16 34.97 -9.36
C SER A 662 -2.55 35.43 -8.94
N VAL A 663 -3.33 34.54 -8.32
CA VAL A 663 -4.67 34.84 -7.81
C VAL A 663 -4.78 34.46 -6.35
N ASP A 664 -5.47 35.29 -5.59
CA ASP A 664 -5.84 34.97 -4.22
C ASP A 664 -7.25 34.39 -4.21
N MET A 665 -7.37 33.20 -3.62
CA MET A 665 -8.66 32.60 -3.38
C MET A 665 -9.40 33.44 -2.32
N PRO A 666 -10.71 33.75 -2.51
CA PRO A 666 -11.46 34.53 -1.53
C PRO A 666 -11.35 33.95 -0.12
N ALA A 667 -11.00 34.80 0.84
CA ALA A 667 -10.86 34.41 2.25
C ALA A 667 -12.23 34.05 2.83
N ALA A 668 -12.50 32.76 2.96
CA ALA A 668 -13.54 32.23 3.82
C ALA A 668 -12.97 30.97 4.46
N ASP A 669 -12.87 30.95 5.78
CA ASP A 669 -12.18 29.89 6.55
C ASP A 669 -12.75 28.48 6.30
N ARG A 670 -13.89 28.35 5.60
CA ARG A 670 -14.48 27.09 5.12
C ARG A 670 -15.29 27.29 3.83
N LEU A 671 -14.65 27.37 2.67
CA LEU A 671 -15.36 27.12 1.41
C LEU A 671 -15.81 25.65 1.38
N SER A 672 -17.04 25.39 0.93
CA SER A 672 -17.45 24.01 0.64
C SER A 672 -16.60 23.45 -0.49
N GLU A 673 -16.42 22.12 -0.51
CA GLU A 673 -15.70 21.42 -1.59
C GLU A 673 -16.23 21.80 -2.98
N ALA A 674 -17.57 21.89 -3.12
CA ALA A 674 -18.20 22.34 -4.36
C ALA A 674 -17.84 23.78 -4.77
N THR A 675 -17.74 24.70 -3.80
CA THR A 675 -17.36 26.10 -4.09
C THR A 675 -15.88 26.21 -4.46
N GLU A 676 -15.04 25.44 -3.77
CA GLU A 676 -13.61 25.38 -4.07
C GLU A 676 -13.34 24.76 -5.45
N GLN A 677 -14.06 23.69 -5.80
CA GLN A 677 -14.00 23.09 -7.13
C GLN A 677 -14.46 24.06 -8.21
N ALA A 678 -15.62 24.72 -8.03
CA ALA A 678 -16.12 25.71 -8.99
C ALA A 678 -15.14 26.88 -9.20
N TYR A 679 -14.39 27.27 -8.16
CA TYR A 679 -13.32 28.26 -8.29
C TYR A 679 -12.17 27.73 -9.16
N TYR A 680 -11.72 26.49 -8.93
CA TYR A 680 -10.68 25.87 -9.76
C TYR A 680 -11.12 25.74 -11.21
N ASP A 681 -12.35 25.31 -11.47
CA ASP A 681 -12.91 25.22 -12.82
C ASP A 681 -12.95 26.60 -13.51
N GLY A 682 -13.32 27.65 -12.77
CA GLY A 682 -13.27 29.03 -13.25
C GLY A 682 -11.85 29.51 -13.59
N GLN A 683 -10.85 29.15 -12.78
CA GLN A 683 -9.44 29.46 -13.07
C GLN A 683 -8.90 28.66 -14.26
N ALA A 684 -9.30 27.40 -14.40
CA ALA A 684 -8.96 26.57 -15.55
C ALA A 684 -9.52 27.18 -16.83
N GLN A 685 -10.79 27.59 -16.81
CA GLN A 685 -11.42 28.27 -17.95
C GLN A 685 -10.68 29.56 -18.32
N HIS A 686 -10.35 30.38 -17.31
CA HIS A 686 -9.60 31.61 -17.54
C HIS A 686 -8.24 31.33 -18.19
N ALA A 687 -7.52 30.30 -17.74
CA ALA A 687 -6.24 29.90 -18.30
C ALA A 687 -6.36 29.44 -19.77
N VAL A 688 -7.40 28.68 -20.11
CA VAL A 688 -7.70 28.28 -21.50
C VAL A 688 -8.03 29.50 -22.37
N ASP A 689 -8.73 30.49 -21.81
CA ASP A 689 -9.05 31.73 -22.52
C ASP A 689 -7.80 32.55 -22.88
N GLN A 690 -6.70 32.40 -22.13
CA GLN A 690 -5.41 33.04 -22.44
C GLN A 690 -4.63 32.40 -23.59
N LEU A 691 -4.96 31.17 -23.99
CA LEU A 691 -4.27 30.50 -25.09
C LEU A 691 -4.63 31.12 -26.44
N ASP A 692 -3.61 31.26 -27.30
CA ASP A 692 -3.67 31.77 -28.67
C ASP A 692 -2.63 31.00 -29.51
N ILE A 693 -3.10 30.11 -30.39
CA ILE A 693 -2.23 29.24 -31.19
C ILE A 693 -1.42 30.03 -32.22
N GLY A 694 -1.84 31.25 -32.56
CA GLY A 694 -1.10 32.16 -33.44
C GLY A 694 0.13 32.78 -32.78
N LYS A 695 0.28 32.67 -31.46
CA LYS A 695 1.41 33.20 -30.69
C LYS A 695 2.32 32.07 -30.19
N PRO A 696 3.63 32.31 -30.05
CA PRO A 696 4.54 31.35 -29.43
C PRO A 696 4.27 31.22 -27.93
N VAL A 697 4.62 30.07 -27.36
CA VAL A 697 4.38 29.69 -25.94
C VAL A 697 2.91 29.37 -25.70
N LEU A 698 2.51 28.15 -26.06
CA LEU A 698 1.13 27.65 -25.91
C LEU A 698 0.87 27.10 -24.51
N MET A 699 1.18 27.93 -23.52
CA MET A 699 1.10 27.60 -22.10
C MET A 699 0.66 28.83 -21.29
N HIS A 700 -0.18 28.59 -20.29
CA HIS A 700 -0.52 29.54 -19.24
C HIS A 700 -0.37 28.88 -17.88
N THR A 701 0.19 29.60 -16.90
CA THR A 701 0.35 29.10 -15.53
C THR A 701 -0.38 30.01 -14.56
N THR A 702 -1.15 29.43 -13.64
CA THR A 702 -1.85 30.16 -12.58
C THR A 702 -1.37 29.68 -11.21
N VAL A 703 -0.90 30.60 -10.37
CA VAL A 703 -0.57 30.33 -8.96
C VAL A 703 -1.77 30.76 -8.12
N ILE A 704 -2.38 29.81 -7.42
CA ILE A 704 -3.58 30.01 -6.62
C ILE A 704 -3.18 30.00 -5.13
N ASN A 705 -3.18 31.18 -4.52
CA ASN A 705 -2.91 31.35 -3.10
C ASN A 705 -4.19 31.06 -2.30
N ARG A 706 -4.12 30.10 -1.38
CA ARG A 706 -5.29 29.62 -0.61
C ARG A 706 -5.37 30.20 0.80
N GLY A 707 -4.70 31.33 1.02
CA GLY A 707 -4.55 31.98 2.31
C GLY A 707 -3.31 31.49 3.10
N PRO A 708 -3.02 32.10 4.26
CA PRO A 708 -1.78 31.86 5.01
C PRO A 708 -1.70 30.47 5.69
N SER A 709 -2.83 29.80 5.87
CA SER A 709 -2.93 28.50 6.54
C SER A 709 -2.98 27.31 5.58
N ARG A 710 -2.99 27.53 4.26
CA ARG A 710 -3.10 26.48 3.24
C ARG A 710 -2.00 26.64 2.20
N HIS A 711 -1.45 25.51 1.77
CA HIS A 711 -0.51 25.46 0.67
C HIS A 711 -1.12 26.02 -0.63
N ALA A 712 -0.32 26.79 -1.36
CA ALA A 712 -0.65 27.27 -2.69
C ALA A 712 -0.76 26.11 -3.69
N ARG A 713 -1.55 26.31 -4.74
CA ARG A 713 -1.65 25.37 -5.86
C ARG A 713 -1.12 26.01 -7.13
N VAL A 714 -0.49 25.21 -7.99
CA VAL A 714 -0.01 25.66 -9.30
C VAL A 714 -0.80 24.95 -10.38
N MET A 715 -1.51 25.71 -11.20
CA MET A 715 -2.25 25.22 -12.34
C MET A 715 -1.45 25.47 -13.61
N MET A 716 -1.23 24.44 -14.41
CA MET A 716 -0.59 24.55 -15.72
C MET A 716 -1.61 24.18 -16.80
N CYS A 717 -1.80 25.08 -17.75
CA CYS A 717 -2.69 24.92 -18.89
C CYS A 717 -1.84 24.97 -20.17
N LEU A 718 -1.84 23.89 -20.95
CA LEU A 718 -1.09 23.80 -22.21
C LEU A 718 -2.04 23.43 -23.35
N HIS A 719 -1.83 24.00 -24.53
CA HIS A 719 -2.61 23.61 -25.70
C HIS A 719 -2.30 22.17 -26.11
N HIS A 720 -3.32 21.37 -26.36
CA HIS A 720 -3.18 19.93 -26.63
C HIS A 720 -2.45 19.63 -27.96
N LEU A 721 -2.30 20.64 -28.84
CA LEU A 721 -1.46 20.53 -30.05
C LEU A 721 0.03 20.36 -29.76
N VAL A 722 0.48 20.67 -28.54
CA VAL A 722 1.90 20.63 -28.14
C VAL A 722 2.16 19.77 -26.89
N VAL A 723 1.14 19.12 -26.34
CA VAL A 723 1.25 18.26 -25.15
C VAL A 723 0.28 17.08 -25.24
N ASP A 724 0.67 15.96 -24.66
CA ASP A 724 -0.16 14.79 -24.41
C ASP A 724 0.14 14.20 -23.02
N ALA A 725 -0.50 13.06 -22.70
CA ALA A 725 -0.35 12.41 -21.39
C ALA A 725 1.10 12.04 -21.07
N VAL A 726 1.90 11.58 -22.04
CA VAL A 726 3.32 11.21 -21.82
C VAL A 726 4.18 12.46 -21.67
N SER A 727 3.88 13.51 -22.43
CA SER A 727 4.58 14.80 -22.39
C SER A 727 4.51 15.42 -20.99
N TRP A 728 3.37 15.33 -20.30
CA TRP A 728 3.22 15.88 -18.95
C TRP A 728 4.23 15.32 -17.94
N TRP A 729 4.49 14.01 -17.97
CA TRP A 729 5.47 13.40 -17.07
C TRP A 729 6.87 14.00 -17.27
N ILE A 730 7.29 14.13 -18.54
CA ILE A 730 8.59 14.71 -18.90
C ILE A 730 8.65 16.18 -18.45
N LEU A 731 7.58 16.94 -18.72
CA LEU A 731 7.52 18.37 -18.38
C LEU A 731 7.55 18.62 -16.87
N LEU A 732 6.85 17.79 -16.08
CA LEU A 732 6.80 17.93 -14.62
C LEU A 732 8.11 17.52 -13.95
N GLU A 733 8.75 16.43 -14.38
CA GLU A 733 10.08 16.02 -13.90
C GLU A 733 11.12 17.11 -14.17
N ASP A 734 11.16 17.62 -15.41
CA ASP A 734 12.11 18.67 -15.80
C ASP A 734 11.83 20.00 -15.08
N LEU A 735 10.55 20.34 -14.85
CA LEU A 735 10.17 21.52 -14.09
C LEU A 735 10.60 21.42 -12.63
N GLU A 736 10.44 20.25 -12.01
CA GLU A 736 10.87 20.00 -10.63
C GLU A 736 12.39 20.12 -10.48
N GLU A 737 13.17 19.49 -11.37
CA GLU A 737 14.63 19.61 -11.39
C GLU A 737 15.06 21.06 -11.60
N ALA A 738 14.45 21.77 -12.57
CA ALA A 738 14.74 23.17 -12.82
C ALA A 738 14.47 24.04 -11.58
N TYR A 739 13.29 23.91 -10.98
CA TYR A 739 12.88 24.69 -9.82
C TYR A 739 13.78 24.41 -8.61
N ARG A 740 14.01 23.14 -8.25
CA ARG A 740 14.85 22.77 -7.10
C ARG A 740 16.28 23.23 -7.25
N SER A 741 16.86 23.08 -8.44
CA SER A 741 18.24 23.51 -8.68
C SER A 741 18.38 25.03 -8.58
N ILE A 742 17.43 25.83 -9.09
CA ILE A 742 17.44 27.29 -8.93
C ILE A 742 17.29 27.69 -7.45
N VAL A 743 16.36 27.09 -6.71
CA VAL A 743 16.19 27.33 -5.26
C VAL A 743 17.49 27.04 -4.49
N ALA A 744 18.18 25.95 -4.85
CA ALA A 744 19.44 25.56 -4.24
C ALA A 744 20.66 26.37 -4.73
N GLY A 745 20.49 27.34 -5.62
CA GLY A 745 21.58 28.12 -6.21
C GLY A 745 22.49 27.32 -7.16
N ARG A 746 22.03 26.17 -7.65
CA ARG A 746 22.72 25.32 -8.64
C ARG A 746 22.25 25.66 -10.05
N THR A 747 23.12 25.48 -11.04
CA THR A 747 22.70 25.53 -12.44
C THR A 747 21.87 24.29 -12.77
N PRO A 748 20.61 24.42 -13.24
CA PRO A 748 19.83 23.24 -13.52
C PRO A 748 20.35 22.48 -14.73
N SER A 749 20.30 21.16 -14.65
CA SER A 749 20.82 20.26 -15.68
C SER A 749 19.69 19.41 -16.24
N LEU A 750 19.02 19.92 -17.28
CA LEU A 750 17.99 19.15 -17.99
C LEU A 750 18.64 18.05 -18.86
N PRO A 751 17.96 16.92 -19.09
CA PRO A 751 18.44 15.84 -19.95
C PRO A 751 18.75 16.30 -21.38
N LEU A 752 19.46 15.49 -22.16
CA LEU A 752 19.64 15.78 -23.59
C LEU A 752 18.29 15.66 -24.33
N LYS A 753 18.08 16.55 -25.32
CA LYS A 753 16.90 16.50 -26.18
C LYS A 753 16.89 15.23 -27.02
N THR A 754 15.71 14.65 -27.19
CA THR A 754 15.47 13.52 -28.10
C THR A 754 15.14 14.03 -29.52
N THR A 755 14.58 13.17 -30.38
CA THR A 755 14.18 13.53 -31.75
C THR A 755 13.21 14.71 -31.72
N SER A 756 13.53 15.78 -32.45
CA SER A 756 12.69 16.98 -32.48
C SER A 756 11.39 16.74 -33.24
N ILE A 757 10.35 17.52 -32.91
CA ILE A 757 9.05 17.44 -33.60
C ILE A 757 9.16 17.73 -35.10
N GLN A 758 10.13 18.55 -35.52
CA GLN A 758 10.44 18.80 -36.93
C GLN A 758 10.91 17.53 -37.64
N HIS A 759 11.92 16.87 -37.06
CA HIS A 759 12.45 15.61 -37.59
C HIS A 759 11.39 14.50 -37.55
N TRP A 760 10.64 14.41 -36.46
CA TRP A 760 9.57 13.44 -36.31
C TRP A 760 8.46 13.62 -37.35
N GLY A 761 7.97 14.85 -37.54
CA GLY A 761 6.92 15.16 -38.52
C GLY A 761 7.36 14.83 -39.95
N GLN A 762 8.61 15.14 -40.30
CA GLN A 762 9.19 14.79 -41.61
C GLN A 762 9.34 13.28 -41.79
N ALA A 763 9.91 12.58 -40.81
CA ALA A 763 10.08 11.13 -40.84
C ALA A 763 8.74 10.40 -40.93
N LEU A 764 7.73 10.87 -40.19
CA LEU A 764 6.38 10.32 -40.23
C LEU A 764 5.71 10.55 -41.58
N HIS A 765 5.89 11.73 -42.18
CA HIS A 765 5.39 12.02 -43.52
C HIS A 765 6.04 11.10 -44.58
N GLN A 766 7.34 10.85 -44.49
CA GLN A 766 8.04 9.92 -45.37
C GLN A 766 7.58 8.47 -45.14
N TYR A 767 7.44 8.05 -43.88
CA TYR A 767 6.98 6.72 -43.52
C TYR A 767 5.55 6.45 -44.01
N ALA A 768 4.67 7.46 -44.00
CA ALA A 768 3.33 7.34 -44.55
C ALA A 768 3.31 7.00 -46.06
N GLN A 769 4.38 7.29 -46.79
CA GLN A 769 4.56 6.95 -48.20
C GLN A 769 5.32 5.62 -48.43
N SER A 770 5.65 4.90 -47.35
CA SER A 770 6.34 3.61 -47.43
C SER A 770 5.45 2.54 -48.08
N LYS A 771 6.07 1.52 -48.67
CA LYS A 771 5.34 0.43 -49.32
C LYS A 771 4.51 -0.34 -48.30
N GLU A 772 5.02 -0.49 -47.09
CA GLU A 772 4.41 -1.20 -45.97
C GLU A 772 3.10 -0.52 -45.56
N VAL A 773 3.12 0.80 -45.35
CA VAL A 773 1.92 1.56 -44.98
C VAL A 773 0.91 1.57 -46.13
N LEU A 774 1.35 1.85 -47.36
CA LEU A 774 0.47 1.87 -48.53
C LEU A 774 -0.16 0.50 -48.82
N ALA A 775 0.55 -0.60 -48.55
CA ALA A 775 0.00 -1.95 -48.69
C ALA A 775 -1.12 -2.25 -47.68
N SER A 776 -1.12 -1.60 -46.50
CA SER A 776 -2.18 -1.75 -45.49
C SER A 776 -3.42 -0.90 -45.78
N LEU A 777 -3.33 0.09 -46.68
CA LEU A 777 -4.42 1.04 -46.95
C LEU A 777 -5.74 0.39 -47.40
N PRO A 778 -5.76 -0.64 -48.26
CA PRO A 778 -7.01 -1.31 -48.66
C PRO A 778 -7.76 -1.92 -47.46
N LEU A 779 -7.04 -2.53 -46.51
CA LEU A 779 -7.64 -3.11 -45.31
C LEU A 779 -8.33 -2.03 -44.47
N TRP A 780 -7.63 -0.94 -44.17
CA TRP A 780 -8.18 0.16 -43.38
C TRP A 780 -9.34 0.88 -44.07
N THR A 781 -9.29 1.00 -45.40
CA THR A 781 -10.38 1.59 -46.19
C THR A 781 -11.65 0.76 -46.11
N GLU A 782 -11.50 -0.57 -46.21
CA GLU A 782 -12.64 -1.48 -46.09
C GLU A 782 -13.21 -1.50 -44.66
N LEU A 783 -12.36 -1.52 -43.64
CA LEU A 783 -12.80 -1.40 -42.24
C LEU A 783 -13.56 -0.09 -42.00
N ALA A 784 -13.04 1.05 -42.46
CA ALA A 784 -13.72 2.34 -42.33
C ALA A 784 -15.06 2.39 -43.08
N ARG A 785 -15.22 1.62 -44.16
CA ARG A 785 -16.49 1.48 -44.89
C ARG A 785 -17.51 0.66 -44.10
N ILE A 786 -17.07 -0.44 -43.48
CA ILE A 786 -17.92 -1.35 -42.69
C ILE A 786 -18.34 -0.70 -41.35
N SER A 787 -17.44 0.05 -40.71
CA SER A 787 -17.66 0.67 -39.40
C SER A 787 -18.51 1.94 -39.40
N ARG A 788 -19.06 2.39 -40.54
CA ARG A 788 -20.04 3.49 -40.54
C ARG A 788 -21.36 3.00 -39.95
N ASN A 789 -21.47 3.10 -38.63
CA ASN A 789 -22.74 2.93 -37.94
C ASN A 789 -23.48 4.27 -37.96
N ASP A 790 -24.50 4.38 -38.82
CA ASP A 790 -25.32 5.59 -38.97
C ASP A 790 -26.40 5.73 -37.87
N GLN A 791 -26.37 4.88 -36.82
CA GLN A 791 -27.31 4.96 -35.70
C GLN A 791 -26.90 6.09 -34.75
N PRO A 792 -27.70 7.16 -34.62
CA PRO A 792 -27.42 8.21 -33.65
C PRO A 792 -27.65 7.68 -32.23
N LEU A 793 -26.78 8.07 -31.29
CA LEU A 793 -26.98 7.81 -29.87
C LEU A 793 -28.27 8.49 -29.37
N PRO A 794 -28.96 7.92 -28.36
CA PRO A 794 -30.12 8.56 -27.76
C PRO A 794 -29.72 9.91 -27.15
N VAL A 795 -30.45 10.97 -27.51
CA VAL A 795 -30.28 12.33 -26.97
C VAL A 795 -31.60 12.84 -26.39
N ASP A 796 -31.54 13.51 -25.24
CA ASP A 796 -32.73 14.00 -24.52
C ASP A 796 -33.49 15.10 -25.30
N ALA A 797 -32.78 15.87 -26.11
CA ALA A 797 -33.39 16.85 -27.01
C ALA A 797 -32.57 17.00 -28.31
N LEU A 798 -33.25 16.90 -29.45
CA LEU A 798 -32.72 17.26 -30.77
C LEU A 798 -32.73 18.79 -30.94
N GLN A 799 -32.09 19.54 -30.04
CA GLN A 799 -31.94 20.96 -30.29
C GLN A 799 -30.83 21.20 -31.31
N PRO A 800 -31.08 21.95 -32.40
CA PRO A 800 -30.03 22.45 -33.27
C PRO A 800 -29.31 23.60 -32.54
N GLY A 801 -28.51 23.24 -31.54
CA GLY A 801 -27.61 24.12 -30.81
C GLY A 801 -26.20 23.55 -30.86
N VAL A 802 -25.20 24.39 -30.61
CA VAL A 802 -23.79 24.00 -30.61
C VAL A 802 -23.56 23.03 -29.43
N ASN A 803 -23.54 21.72 -29.70
CA ASN A 803 -23.07 20.69 -28.76
C ASN A 803 -21.54 20.75 -28.71
N ASP A 804 -21.02 21.78 -28.05
CA ASP A 804 -19.60 21.97 -27.78
C ASP A 804 -19.25 21.65 -26.32
N TRP A 805 -17.96 21.68 -26.03
CA TRP A 805 -17.42 21.40 -24.71
C TRP A 805 -17.96 22.33 -23.60
N ARG A 806 -18.50 23.52 -23.93
CA ARG A 806 -19.08 24.44 -22.92
C ARG A 806 -20.41 23.92 -22.38
N SER A 807 -21.08 23.06 -23.14
CA SER A 807 -22.30 22.37 -22.73
C SER A 807 -22.01 21.00 -22.09
N ALA A 808 -20.75 20.56 -22.05
CA ALA A 808 -20.38 19.26 -21.53
C ALA A 808 -20.38 19.23 -20.00
N VAL A 809 -20.96 18.16 -19.44
CA VAL A 809 -20.91 17.85 -18.01
C VAL A 809 -20.27 16.48 -17.85
N THR A 810 -19.28 16.36 -16.97
CA THR A 810 -18.63 15.08 -16.69
C THR A 810 -19.32 14.41 -15.52
N GLN A 811 -19.76 13.17 -15.71
CA GLN A 811 -20.21 12.27 -14.65
C GLN A 811 -19.14 11.21 -14.44
N SER A 812 -18.74 10.99 -13.19
CA SER A 812 -17.72 10.00 -12.84
C SER A 812 -18.35 8.86 -12.05
N ALA A 813 -17.99 7.63 -12.40
CA ALA A 813 -18.31 6.43 -11.64
C ALA A 813 -17.01 5.72 -11.27
N MET A 814 -16.98 5.10 -10.10
CA MET A 814 -15.84 4.31 -9.65
C MET A 814 -16.27 2.87 -9.45
N LEU A 815 -15.45 1.95 -9.92
CA LEU A 815 -15.55 0.54 -9.56
C LEU A 815 -14.96 0.35 -8.15
N GLY A 816 -15.53 -0.59 -7.39
CA GLY A 816 -14.95 -0.99 -6.11
C GLY A 816 -13.54 -1.56 -6.29
N ALA A 817 -12.75 -1.59 -5.23
CA ALA A 817 -11.42 -2.19 -5.27
C ALA A 817 -11.47 -3.66 -5.72
N GLU A 818 -12.50 -4.40 -5.32
CA GLU A 818 -12.71 -5.79 -5.73
C GLU A 818 -13.03 -5.94 -7.21
N ASP A 819 -13.95 -5.12 -7.75
CA ASP A 819 -14.32 -5.12 -9.18
C ASP A 819 -13.16 -4.66 -10.06
N THR A 820 -12.45 -3.62 -9.64
CA THR A 820 -11.23 -3.14 -10.31
C THR A 820 -10.18 -4.23 -10.32
N GLN A 821 -9.98 -4.91 -9.18
CA GLN A 821 -9.05 -6.02 -9.11
C GLN A 821 -9.52 -7.19 -9.99
N ALA A 822 -10.81 -7.52 -10.05
CA ALA A 822 -11.33 -8.56 -10.93
C ALA A 822 -11.14 -8.22 -12.42
N LEU A 823 -11.33 -6.96 -12.81
CA LEU A 823 -11.08 -6.45 -14.16
C LEU A 823 -9.59 -6.48 -14.52
N MET A 824 -8.72 -6.10 -13.58
CA MET A 824 -7.26 -6.11 -13.79
C MET A 824 -6.65 -7.52 -13.75
N THR A 825 -7.34 -8.51 -13.16
CA THR A 825 -6.79 -9.86 -12.94
C THR A 825 -7.64 -10.99 -13.54
N ASN A 826 -8.90 -11.16 -13.11
CA ASN A 826 -9.64 -12.41 -13.32
C ASN A 826 -10.25 -12.55 -14.73
N VAL A 827 -10.67 -11.45 -15.34
CA VAL A 827 -11.42 -11.49 -16.61
C VAL A 827 -10.46 -11.42 -17.81
N THR A 828 -9.37 -10.67 -17.69
CA THR A 828 -8.36 -10.48 -18.74
C THR A 828 -7.56 -11.74 -19.05
N THR A 829 -7.14 -12.46 -18.01
CA THR A 829 -6.29 -13.65 -18.19
C THR A 829 -7.01 -14.83 -18.85
N ASN A 830 -8.29 -15.05 -18.54
CA ASN A 830 -9.06 -16.17 -19.08
C ASN A 830 -9.34 -16.04 -20.60
N TRP A 831 -9.33 -14.82 -21.13
CA TRP A 831 -9.64 -14.53 -22.53
C TRP A 831 -8.44 -14.01 -23.32
N ARG A 832 -7.24 -13.94 -22.71
CA ARG A 832 -6.03 -13.33 -23.28
C ARG A 832 -6.24 -11.89 -23.74
N THR A 833 -7.03 -11.16 -22.96
CA THR A 833 -7.36 -9.76 -23.21
C THR A 833 -6.66 -8.87 -22.20
N GLN A 834 -6.54 -7.59 -22.53
CA GLN A 834 -6.09 -6.55 -21.63
C GLN A 834 -7.30 -5.85 -20.99
N PRO A 835 -7.14 -5.16 -19.84
CA PRO A 835 -8.27 -4.47 -19.19
C PRO A 835 -9.02 -3.51 -20.12
N HIS A 836 -8.30 -2.88 -21.06
CA HIS A 836 -8.91 -1.98 -22.04
C HIS A 836 -9.80 -2.71 -23.05
N ASP A 837 -9.50 -3.95 -23.43
CA ASP A 837 -10.33 -4.73 -24.36
C ASP A 837 -11.71 -5.04 -23.76
N LEU A 838 -11.73 -5.40 -22.48
CA LEU A 838 -12.97 -5.68 -21.75
C LEU A 838 -13.79 -4.41 -21.53
N MET A 839 -13.12 -3.28 -21.29
CA MET A 839 -13.80 -1.99 -21.14
C MET A 839 -14.37 -1.49 -22.46
N LEU A 840 -13.68 -1.73 -23.58
CA LEU A 840 -14.22 -1.47 -24.92
C LEU A 840 -15.42 -2.37 -25.23
N LEU A 841 -15.40 -3.64 -24.82
CA LEU A 841 -16.53 -4.55 -24.97
C LEU A 841 -17.74 -4.10 -24.12
N ALA A 842 -17.51 -3.71 -22.87
CA ALA A 842 -18.57 -3.18 -22.01
C ALA A 842 -19.18 -1.90 -22.59
N LEU A 843 -18.35 -1.03 -23.16
CA LEU A 843 -18.82 0.16 -23.87
C LEU A 843 -19.66 -0.20 -25.10
N GLU A 844 -19.21 -1.15 -25.91
CA GLU A 844 -19.95 -1.65 -27.07
C GLU A 844 -21.33 -2.19 -26.67
N GLN A 845 -21.41 -3.03 -25.64
CA GLN A 845 -22.68 -3.54 -25.10
C GLN A 845 -23.58 -2.45 -24.52
N THR A 846 -23.02 -1.33 -24.06
CA THR A 846 -23.81 -0.21 -23.51
C THR A 846 -24.38 0.67 -24.63
N LEU A 847 -23.67 0.76 -25.76
CA LEU A 847 -24.09 1.56 -26.91
C LEU A 847 -25.09 0.82 -27.82
N HIS A 848 -25.17 -0.51 -27.70
CA HIS A 848 -26.14 -1.39 -28.37
C HIS A 848 -27.38 -1.65 -27.52
#